data_AF-A0A2G4GYE1-F1
#
_entry.id   AF-A0A2G4GYE1-F1
#
_cell.length_a   1.000
_cell.length_b   1.000
_cell.length_c   1.000
_cell.angle_alpha   90.00
_cell.angle_beta   90.00
_cell.angle_gamma   90.00
#
_symmetry.space_group_name_H-M   'P 1'
#
loop_
_entity.id
_entity.type
_entity.pdbx_description
1 polymer ?
#
loop_
_entity_poly.entity_id
_entity_poly.type
_entity_poly.pdbx_seq_one_letter_code
_entity_poly.pdbx_strand_id
1 'polypeptide(L)'
;MGLDEDGDGLDDELEEQLGTNPLSADTDGDDWDDLAELVNGTDPCDPRDFPSAVVTEGGFGTPSGNPNLRLKVAELLSTRRRVTEHVRPKASSGASFSLRYYYLPGYLPDLAVEVRRSDLKAGSFLLMWKHQVRWNPLELTQGYIVTIRREDGSTIAEWTTPAPVEDEATYVGLPFMLKTSDEGQLITLSLTPQSGNHLEYSVADFIAVPAGIEADVNRDGVIVDNERPAEGRPLRHWLNDDDDQGECQERADLPARPASQSDHAQPGIDGMRDLVDFMPVNLNLHKVTKLMRPDAGFRYFISNEDQAIQVALTGLAPAAAGAIHRNPSLAAFGPLGDGPLSAATVLAPDAHGRIELPGPFINRISERGNGIILLEGARSTSRPLRIEIEHNDRAVAVIEQPLSIVPVESMYRHVNLCRASFEYSGQPAPIKEPGRPNATGEPAGLPDDETIPRWVVMVHGYNVSGQAARGWHAETFKRLHVLGSNARFAGITWNGDTGLDYHKAVFQAFQAGDEIPRALGFVDQSRTLLIGHSLGNIVAAQAVQAGFTPARYFMLNAALPVEAIVGDVGLAEQGAQMTEILWRPYVRRLFASDWYKLPPAGDRRRTYSWSNAFSRVRSLNIATNCYSPGEDVTNCPADMTSASVLATFWSGRAIDYGVWKTQELLKGVGWNRSLGALAMERSQGGWGFNPAWRGPYIPNGPFKGSGGRYGLLHPSIAARLSEAQLLRDPFFAPFNQGWLHRLNLPVASPLLRSPHIRYDLLARAIPAMTFAAGASPLPGVASQGTENFDLEALGRASGRWPEEGHSGKLQAGRWLHSDFKNVALPHVQPLFTKMITESSLR
;
A
#
# COMPACT_ATOMS: atom_id res chain seq x y z
N MET A 1 30.04 -24.89 -26.11
CA MET A 1 29.64 -24.80 -27.53
C MET A 1 28.39 -25.63 -27.65
N GLY A 2 27.36 -25.05 -28.26
CA GLY A 2 26.07 -25.70 -28.48
C GLY A 2 26.22 -26.98 -29.28
N LEU A 3 25.14 -27.78 -29.33
CA LEU A 3 25.01 -28.80 -30.36
C LEU A 3 25.04 -28.12 -31.74
N ASP A 4 25.47 -28.82 -32.78
CA ASP A 4 25.29 -28.45 -34.19
C ASP A 4 24.70 -29.71 -34.82
N GLU A 5 23.37 -29.78 -34.83
CA GLU A 5 22.63 -31.02 -35.08
C GLU A 5 22.59 -31.41 -36.56
N ASP A 6 22.89 -30.51 -37.50
CA ASP A 6 22.90 -30.77 -38.95
C ASP A 6 24.28 -30.69 -39.62
N GLY A 7 25.28 -30.16 -38.92
CA GLY A 7 26.69 -30.20 -39.30
C GLY A 7 27.09 -29.13 -40.31
N ASP A 8 26.33 -28.06 -40.45
CA ASP A 8 26.65 -26.91 -41.31
C ASP A 8 27.71 -25.97 -40.70
N GLY A 9 27.92 -26.07 -39.39
CA GLY A 9 28.90 -25.30 -38.63
C GLY A 9 28.33 -24.11 -37.83
N LEU A 10 27.01 -23.92 -37.80
CA LEU A 10 26.27 -23.13 -36.80
C LEU A 10 25.87 -24.05 -35.62
N ASP A 11 25.77 -23.51 -34.40
CA ASP A 11 25.31 -24.30 -33.26
C ASP A 11 23.80 -24.08 -32.99
N ASP A 12 23.06 -25.11 -32.56
CA ASP A 12 21.61 -25.13 -32.34
C ASP A 12 21.10 -23.94 -31.52
N GLU A 13 21.87 -23.47 -30.53
CA GLU A 13 21.48 -22.32 -29.72
C GLU A 13 21.61 -21.02 -30.52
N LEU A 14 22.62 -20.92 -31.37
CA LEU A 14 22.75 -19.86 -32.36
C LEU A 14 21.69 -20.00 -33.46
N GLU A 15 21.45 -21.17 -34.01
CA GLU A 15 20.45 -21.40 -35.05
C GLU A 15 19.02 -21.07 -34.58
N GLU A 16 18.64 -21.49 -33.37
CA GLU A 16 17.37 -21.11 -32.75
C GLU A 16 17.27 -19.58 -32.55
N GLN A 17 18.40 -18.90 -32.33
CA GLN A 17 18.47 -17.44 -32.25
C GLN A 17 18.45 -16.74 -33.62
N LEU A 18 18.97 -17.40 -34.65
CA LEU A 18 18.98 -16.96 -36.04
C LEU A 18 17.70 -17.31 -36.79
N GLY A 19 16.76 -18.02 -36.14
CA GLY A 19 15.55 -18.49 -36.80
C GLY A 19 15.79 -19.55 -37.87
N THR A 20 17.04 -20.04 -37.99
CA THR A 20 17.39 -21.19 -38.82
C THR A 20 16.99 -22.49 -38.12
N ASN A 21 16.95 -23.57 -38.86
CA ASN A 21 16.46 -24.85 -38.38
C ASN A 21 17.65 -25.74 -37.99
N PRO A 22 17.87 -26.04 -36.69
CA PRO A 22 18.99 -26.88 -36.24
C PRO A 22 19.08 -28.30 -36.84
N LEU A 23 18.09 -28.68 -37.66
CA LEU A 23 17.99 -29.95 -38.36
C LEU A 23 18.47 -29.94 -39.79
N SER A 24 18.64 -28.76 -40.37
CA SER A 24 18.67 -28.55 -41.80
C SER A 24 19.80 -27.61 -42.11
N ALA A 25 20.90 -28.19 -42.58
CA ALA A 25 22.08 -27.42 -42.98
C ALA A 25 21.77 -26.34 -44.02
N ASP A 26 20.66 -26.48 -44.75
CA ASP A 26 20.05 -25.50 -45.65
C ASP A 26 18.60 -25.28 -45.17
N THR A 27 18.34 -24.18 -44.45
CA THR A 27 17.07 -23.92 -43.78
C THR A 27 15.95 -23.60 -44.75
N ASP A 28 16.23 -22.83 -45.80
CA ASP A 28 15.23 -22.33 -46.73
C ASP A 28 15.09 -23.14 -48.02
N GLY A 29 16.01 -24.08 -48.24
CA GLY A 29 15.98 -25.12 -49.25
C GLY A 29 16.47 -24.66 -50.62
N ASP A 30 17.42 -23.73 -50.68
CA ASP A 30 17.94 -23.16 -51.93
C ASP A 30 19.30 -23.68 -52.42
N ASP A 31 19.76 -24.78 -51.81
CA ASP A 31 20.99 -25.53 -52.06
C ASP A 31 22.28 -24.86 -51.52
N TRP A 32 22.18 -23.83 -50.66
CA TRP A 32 23.28 -23.28 -49.88
C TRP A 32 23.13 -23.58 -48.40
N ASP A 33 24.26 -23.86 -47.72
CA ASP A 33 24.21 -24.10 -46.27
C ASP A 33 24.16 -22.78 -45.47
N ASP A 34 23.45 -22.76 -44.35
CA ASP A 34 23.11 -21.54 -43.60
C ASP A 34 24.38 -20.77 -43.20
N LEU A 35 25.43 -21.49 -42.79
CA LEU A 35 26.75 -20.90 -42.55
C LEU A 35 27.37 -20.27 -43.80
N ALA A 36 27.35 -20.93 -44.97
CA ALA A 36 27.90 -20.39 -46.21
C ALA A 36 27.18 -19.11 -46.63
N GLU A 37 25.88 -19.03 -46.41
CA GLU A 37 25.10 -17.84 -46.70
C GLU A 37 25.46 -16.69 -45.78
N LEU A 38 25.57 -16.94 -44.47
CA LEU A 38 26.07 -15.96 -43.50
C LEU A 38 27.49 -15.50 -43.85
N VAL A 39 28.36 -16.40 -44.32
CA VAL A 39 29.75 -16.09 -44.72
C VAL A 39 29.81 -15.28 -46.02
N ASN A 40 28.92 -15.52 -46.98
CA ASN A 40 28.86 -14.79 -48.25
C ASN A 40 27.95 -13.55 -48.20
N GLY A 41 27.27 -13.37 -47.08
CA GLY A 41 26.48 -12.20 -46.78
C GLY A 41 25.10 -12.17 -47.43
N THR A 42 24.47 -13.33 -47.44
CA THR A 42 23.12 -13.65 -47.92
C THR A 42 22.27 -14.16 -46.73
N ASP A 43 20.95 -14.29 -46.88
CA ASP A 43 20.02 -14.51 -45.76
C ASP A 43 19.54 -15.98 -45.74
N PRO A 44 19.93 -16.79 -44.74
CA PRO A 44 19.66 -18.25 -44.70
C PRO A 44 18.19 -18.64 -44.47
N CYS A 45 17.29 -17.68 -44.56
CA CYS A 45 15.85 -17.85 -44.34
C CYS A 45 15.01 -17.29 -45.50
N ASP A 46 15.64 -16.76 -46.56
CA ASP A 46 14.98 -16.27 -47.76
C ASP A 46 15.54 -16.96 -49.00
N PRO A 47 14.82 -17.91 -49.62
CA PRO A 47 15.32 -18.72 -50.75
C PRO A 47 15.46 -17.91 -52.06
N ARG A 48 15.40 -16.58 -51.97
CA ARG A 48 15.62 -15.61 -53.05
C ARG A 48 16.86 -14.75 -52.82
N ASP A 49 17.50 -14.83 -51.65
CA ASP A 49 18.71 -14.10 -51.30
C ASP A 49 19.82 -15.09 -51.01
N PHE A 50 20.38 -15.69 -52.07
CA PHE A 50 21.49 -16.65 -52.05
C PHE A 50 22.76 -16.12 -52.71
N PRO A 51 23.94 -16.74 -52.47
CA PRO A 51 25.18 -16.36 -53.10
C PRO A 51 25.07 -16.41 -54.63
N SER A 52 25.22 -15.25 -55.28
CA SER A 52 25.19 -15.17 -56.73
C SER A 52 26.38 -15.93 -57.32
N ALA A 53 26.12 -17.12 -57.85
CA ALA A 53 27.11 -17.91 -58.57
C ALA A 53 27.84 -17.04 -59.60
N VAL A 54 29.16 -16.91 -59.47
CA VAL A 54 29.99 -16.39 -60.57
C VAL A 54 29.80 -17.34 -61.74
N VAL A 55 29.05 -16.85 -62.74
CA VAL A 55 28.62 -17.59 -63.92
C VAL A 55 29.81 -18.28 -64.58
N THR A 56 29.71 -19.60 -64.70
CA THR A 56 30.53 -20.42 -65.58
C THR A 56 30.25 -20.07 -67.05
N GLU A 57 31.23 -19.49 -67.74
CA GLU A 57 31.53 -19.91 -69.11
C GLU A 57 32.89 -20.62 -69.10
N GLY A 58 32.84 -21.95 -69.18
CA GLY A 58 33.85 -22.79 -69.84
C GLY A 58 35.26 -22.89 -69.21
N GLY A 59 35.42 -23.86 -68.31
CA GLY A 59 36.69 -24.58 -68.12
C GLY A 59 37.40 -24.32 -66.78
N PHE A 60 37.49 -25.36 -65.94
CA PHE A 60 38.21 -25.50 -64.67
C PHE A 60 39.16 -24.34 -64.31
N GLY A 61 38.60 -23.26 -63.78
CA GLY A 61 39.32 -22.18 -63.12
C GLY A 61 38.98 -22.22 -61.63
N THR A 62 39.97 -22.54 -60.80
CA THR A 62 39.90 -22.42 -59.34
C THR A 62 39.37 -21.05 -58.93
N PRO A 63 38.30 -20.93 -58.11
CA PRO A 63 37.88 -19.62 -57.59
C PRO A 63 38.98 -19.07 -56.69
N SER A 64 39.40 -17.84 -56.99
CA SER A 64 40.34 -17.03 -56.23
C SER A 64 39.73 -16.54 -54.90
N GLY A 65 39.30 -17.47 -54.05
CA GLY A 65 39.08 -17.20 -52.63
C GLY A 65 40.41 -17.22 -51.91
N ASN A 66 40.66 -16.21 -51.07
CA ASN A 66 41.92 -15.99 -50.38
C ASN A 66 42.38 -17.27 -49.63
N PRO A 67 43.50 -17.91 -50.03
CA PRO A 67 43.93 -19.21 -49.49
C PRO A 67 44.27 -19.17 -47.99
N ASN A 68 44.41 -17.98 -47.40
CA ASN A 68 44.66 -17.79 -45.97
C ASN A 68 43.41 -17.95 -45.09
N LEU A 69 42.19 -17.83 -45.63
CA LEU A 69 40.92 -18.06 -44.90
C LEU A 69 40.64 -19.56 -44.72
N ARG A 70 40.95 -20.38 -45.73
CA ARG A 70 40.86 -21.85 -45.64
C ARG A 70 41.79 -22.45 -44.59
N LEU A 71 42.99 -21.86 -44.41
CA LEU A 71 43.99 -22.37 -43.47
C LEU A 71 43.59 -22.12 -42.01
N LYS A 72 42.88 -21.02 -41.72
CA LYS A 72 42.54 -20.56 -40.37
C LYS A 72 41.28 -21.24 -39.81
N VAL A 73 40.33 -21.60 -40.68
CA VAL A 73 39.14 -22.41 -40.33
C VAL A 73 39.54 -23.85 -39.99
N ALA A 74 40.49 -24.44 -40.72
CA ALA A 74 41.05 -25.76 -40.41
C ALA A 74 41.84 -25.81 -39.08
N GLU A 75 42.46 -24.69 -38.67
CA GLU A 75 43.20 -24.58 -37.41
C GLU A 75 42.26 -24.50 -36.19
N LEU A 76 41.16 -23.74 -36.31
CA LEU A 76 40.13 -23.57 -35.25
C LEU A 76 39.31 -24.85 -35.00
N LEU A 77 38.99 -25.63 -36.04
CA LEU A 77 38.15 -26.83 -35.95
C LEU A 77 38.86 -28.08 -35.39
N SER A 78 40.19 -28.03 -35.20
CA SER A 78 40.98 -29.21 -34.82
C SER A 78 41.04 -29.51 -33.31
N THR A 79 40.50 -28.65 -32.43
CA THR A 79 40.90 -28.68 -31.00
C THR A 79 39.97 -29.28 -29.96
N ARG A 80 38.71 -29.69 -30.21
CA ARG A 80 37.91 -30.31 -29.10
C ARG A 80 36.77 -31.23 -29.57
N ARG A 81 37.06 -32.54 -29.60
CA ARG A 81 36.10 -33.64 -29.85
C ARG A 81 35.82 -34.44 -28.56
N ARG A 82 34.54 -34.80 -28.36
CA ARG A 82 33.91 -35.98 -27.67
C ARG A 82 32.90 -35.55 -26.57
N VAL A 83 31.67 -36.06 -26.41
CA VAL A 83 30.85 -37.15 -27.03
C VAL A 83 29.39 -37.06 -26.43
N THR A 84 28.33 -37.27 -27.26
CA THR A 84 26.93 -37.80 -27.03
C THR A 84 25.97 -37.14 -26.01
N GLU A 85 24.62 -37.05 -26.12
CA GLU A 85 23.55 -37.36 -27.11
C GLU A 85 22.19 -36.80 -26.57
N HIS A 86 21.28 -36.35 -27.47
CA HIS A 86 19.82 -36.60 -27.54
C HIS A 86 18.69 -35.67 -26.94
N VAL A 87 17.94 -35.02 -27.86
CA VAL A 87 16.44 -35.00 -28.10
C VAL A 87 15.70 -33.62 -28.04
N ARG A 88 15.09 -33.26 -29.19
CA ARG A 88 14.27 -32.06 -29.56
C ARG A 88 12.79 -32.03 -29.14
N PRO A 89 12.13 -30.84 -29.25
CA PRO A 89 10.97 -30.72 -30.16
C PRO A 89 10.71 -29.37 -30.91
N LYS A 90 10.44 -29.49 -32.23
CA LYS A 90 9.59 -28.77 -33.23
C LYS A 90 9.05 -27.31 -33.08
N ALA A 91 9.24 -26.53 -34.15
CA ALA A 91 8.86 -25.13 -34.42
C ALA A 91 7.42 -24.87 -34.96
N SER A 92 6.97 -23.60 -34.87
CA SER A 92 5.67 -23.08 -35.37
C SER A 92 5.79 -21.80 -36.23
N SER A 93 4.91 -21.67 -37.23
CA SER A 93 4.85 -20.67 -38.32
C SER A 93 4.35 -19.26 -37.96
N GLY A 94 4.91 -18.21 -38.59
CA GLY A 94 4.20 -16.93 -38.85
C GLY A 94 4.99 -15.62 -38.72
N ALA A 95 6.25 -15.63 -38.29
CA ALA A 95 7.06 -14.43 -38.16
C ALA A 95 8.20 -14.39 -39.20
N SER A 96 8.50 -13.21 -39.72
CA SER A 96 9.67 -12.99 -40.58
C SER A 96 10.87 -12.61 -39.71
N PHE A 97 11.90 -13.44 -39.77
CA PHE A 97 13.24 -13.13 -39.27
C PHE A 97 14.17 -13.13 -40.48
N SER A 98 15.04 -12.13 -40.58
CA SER A 98 16.19 -12.18 -41.47
C SER A 98 17.43 -11.65 -40.76
N LEU A 99 18.58 -12.29 -40.98
CA LEU A 99 19.88 -11.79 -40.53
C LEU A 99 20.85 -11.81 -41.71
N ARG A 100 21.49 -10.68 -41.94
CA ARG A 100 22.50 -10.53 -42.99
C ARG A 100 23.74 -9.83 -42.47
N TYR A 101 24.90 -10.43 -42.72
CA TYR A 101 26.20 -9.77 -42.63
C TYR A 101 26.64 -9.35 -44.03
N TYR A 102 27.10 -8.13 -44.28
CA TYR A 102 27.49 -7.75 -45.64
C TYR A 102 28.57 -6.67 -45.65
N TYR A 103 29.38 -6.64 -46.71
CA TYR A 103 30.37 -5.58 -46.89
C TYR A 103 29.79 -4.38 -47.61
N LEU A 104 30.18 -3.16 -47.21
CA LEU A 104 29.78 -1.96 -47.93
C LEU A 104 30.41 -1.92 -49.35
N PRO A 105 29.65 -1.54 -50.40
CA PRO A 105 30.14 -1.54 -51.77
C PRO A 105 31.40 -0.68 -51.96
N GLY A 106 32.50 -1.31 -52.41
CA GLY A 106 33.79 -0.64 -52.65
C GLY A 106 34.69 -0.50 -51.41
N TYR A 107 34.26 -0.99 -50.24
CA TYR A 107 34.95 -0.83 -48.96
C TYR A 107 35.17 -2.19 -48.27
N LEU A 108 35.85 -3.14 -48.89
CA LEU A 108 36.31 -4.35 -48.17
C LEU A 108 37.46 -3.95 -47.22
N PRO A 109 37.43 -4.30 -45.91
CA PRO A 109 36.55 -5.23 -45.18
C PRO A 109 35.57 -4.54 -44.20
N ASP A 110 34.84 -3.50 -44.62
CA ASP A 110 33.82 -2.81 -43.83
C ASP A 110 32.53 -3.66 -43.69
N LEU A 111 32.51 -4.50 -42.66
CA LEU A 111 31.39 -5.38 -42.34
C LEU A 111 30.23 -4.61 -41.67
N ALA A 112 29.04 -4.73 -42.25
CA ALA A 112 27.76 -4.28 -41.70
C ALA A 112 26.90 -5.49 -41.33
N VAL A 113 25.96 -5.28 -40.40
CA VAL A 113 24.99 -6.29 -39.95
C VAL A 113 23.60 -5.70 -40.02
N GLU A 114 22.64 -6.44 -40.54
CA GLU A 114 21.23 -6.08 -40.51
C GLU A 114 20.39 -7.27 -40.07
N VAL A 115 19.54 -7.05 -39.07
CA VAL A 115 18.52 -7.99 -38.60
C VAL A 115 17.15 -7.38 -38.83
N ARG A 116 16.22 -8.10 -39.44
CA ARG A 116 14.82 -7.68 -39.55
C ARG A 116 13.92 -8.66 -38.85
N ARG A 117 13.01 -8.14 -38.03
CA ARG A 117 12.16 -8.95 -37.17
C ARG A 117 10.74 -8.41 -37.12
N SER A 118 9.75 -9.29 -37.27
CA SER A 118 8.33 -8.98 -37.04
C SER A 118 7.72 -9.74 -35.86
N ASP A 119 8.50 -10.61 -35.19
CA ASP A 119 8.08 -11.40 -34.03
C ASP A 119 8.06 -10.62 -32.71
N LEU A 120 8.72 -9.46 -32.65
CA LEU A 120 8.89 -8.69 -31.43
C LEU A 120 7.55 -8.14 -30.89
N LYS A 121 7.31 -8.38 -29.60
CA LYS A 121 6.14 -7.84 -28.86
C LYS A 121 6.44 -6.46 -28.28
N ALA A 122 5.41 -5.77 -27.80
CA ALA A 122 5.59 -4.51 -27.08
C ALA A 122 6.31 -4.77 -25.75
N GLY A 123 7.44 -4.09 -25.54
CA GLY A 123 8.39 -4.54 -24.55
C GLY A 123 9.58 -3.62 -24.36
N SER A 124 10.27 -3.75 -23.23
CA SER A 124 11.68 -3.37 -23.16
C SER A 124 12.54 -4.52 -23.68
N PHE A 125 13.54 -4.15 -24.47
CA PHE A 125 14.50 -5.07 -25.04
C PHE A 125 15.91 -4.51 -24.86
N LEU A 126 16.88 -5.42 -24.89
CA LEU A 126 18.29 -5.09 -25.00
C LEU A 126 18.80 -5.71 -26.30
N LEU A 127 19.25 -4.86 -27.22
CA LEU A 127 20.07 -5.29 -28.37
C LEU A 127 21.50 -5.44 -27.87
N MET A 128 22.04 -6.64 -27.96
CA MET A 128 23.37 -7.01 -27.49
C MET A 128 24.23 -7.33 -28.70
N TRP A 129 25.53 -7.04 -28.63
CA TRP A 129 26.51 -7.55 -29.58
C TRP A 129 27.91 -7.50 -29.00
N LYS A 130 28.82 -8.20 -29.67
CA LYS A 130 30.24 -8.23 -29.39
C LYS A 130 31.00 -7.73 -30.61
N HIS A 131 31.99 -6.87 -30.39
CA HIS A 131 32.87 -6.41 -31.47
C HIS A 131 34.36 -6.46 -31.09
N GLN A 132 35.22 -6.62 -32.09
CA GLN A 132 36.68 -6.54 -31.95
C GLN A 132 37.34 -6.22 -33.30
N VAL A 133 38.47 -5.54 -33.24
CA VAL A 133 39.40 -5.39 -34.37
C VAL A 133 40.30 -6.62 -34.41
N ARG A 134 40.26 -7.41 -35.49
CA ARG A 134 41.14 -8.60 -35.61
C ARG A 134 42.52 -8.27 -36.18
N TRP A 135 42.61 -7.23 -37.00
CA TRP A 135 43.86 -6.85 -37.66
C TRP A 135 43.91 -5.34 -37.95
N ASN A 136 44.81 -4.63 -37.26
CA ASN A 136 45.03 -3.20 -37.42
C ASN A 136 46.52 -2.82 -37.43
N PRO A 137 47.26 -3.19 -38.49
CA PRO A 137 48.69 -2.92 -38.61
C PRO A 137 49.02 -1.43 -38.82
N LEU A 138 48.01 -0.59 -39.07
CA LEU A 138 48.16 0.84 -39.41
C LEU A 138 47.63 1.78 -38.31
N GLU A 139 47.24 1.23 -37.16
CA GLU A 139 46.67 1.99 -36.02
C GLU A 139 45.50 2.93 -36.43
N LEU A 140 44.68 2.52 -37.40
CA LEU A 140 43.54 3.32 -37.84
C LEU A 140 42.39 3.22 -36.82
N THR A 141 41.58 4.26 -36.72
CA THR A 141 40.40 4.30 -35.85
C THR A 141 39.15 3.82 -36.59
N GLN A 142 38.23 3.17 -35.88
CA GLN A 142 36.93 2.79 -36.41
C GLN A 142 35.85 2.91 -35.35
N GLY A 143 34.69 3.38 -35.80
CA GLY A 143 33.44 3.30 -35.06
C GLY A 143 32.33 2.70 -35.90
N TYR A 144 31.21 2.46 -35.22
CA TYR A 144 29.96 1.99 -35.77
C TYR A 144 28.81 2.90 -35.35
N ILE A 145 27.78 2.91 -36.18
CA ILE A 145 26.45 3.40 -35.82
C ILE A 145 25.52 2.19 -35.79
N VAL A 146 24.85 2.01 -34.66
CA VAL A 146 23.79 1.03 -34.50
C VAL A 146 22.47 1.77 -34.51
N THR A 147 21.51 1.34 -35.34
CA THR A 147 20.17 1.92 -35.37
C THR A 147 19.10 0.85 -35.28
N ILE A 148 18.02 1.17 -34.58
CA ILE A 148 16.80 0.38 -34.51
C ILE A 148 15.70 1.23 -35.13
N ARG A 149 15.09 0.77 -36.22
CA ARG A 149 14.13 1.54 -37.02
C ARG A 149 12.85 0.77 -37.24
N ARG A 150 11.75 1.51 -37.33
CA ARG A 150 10.46 1.01 -37.83
C ARG A 150 10.48 0.93 -39.35
N GLU A 151 9.52 0.20 -39.91
CA GLU A 151 9.29 0.09 -41.35
C GLU A 151 9.11 1.46 -42.04
N ASP A 152 8.50 2.45 -41.35
CA ASP A 152 8.34 3.82 -41.86
C ASP A 152 9.65 4.64 -41.89
N GLY A 153 10.76 4.06 -41.46
CA GLY A 153 12.09 4.67 -41.38
C GLY A 153 12.33 5.48 -40.10
N SER A 154 11.36 5.59 -39.20
CA SER A 154 11.55 6.30 -37.93
C SER A 154 12.48 5.53 -36.99
N THR A 155 13.44 6.25 -36.39
CA THR A 155 14.40 5.69 -35.43
C THR A 155 13.77 5.51 -34.06
N ILE A 156 13.88 4.30 -33.51
CA ILE A 156 13.52 3.93 -32.14
C ILE A 156 14.69 4.20 -31.20
N ALA A 157 15.89 3.73 -31.57
CA ALA A 157 17.11 3.92 -30.83
C ALA A 157 18.29 4.03 -31.79
N GLU A 158 19.29 4.80 -31.40
CA GLU A 158 20.55 4.94 -32.11
C GLU A 158 21.69 4.96 -31.10
N TRP A 159 22.78 4.30 -31.45
CA TRP A 159 24.01 4.30 -30.68
C TRP A 159 25.17 4.53 -31.62
N THR A 160 26.04 5.46 -31.23
CA THR A 160 27.30 5.71 -31.93
C THR A 160 28.44 5.27 -31.04
N THR A 161 29.42 4.58 -31.63
CA THR A 161 30.58 4.09 -30.90
C THR A 161 31.32 5.25 -30.23
N PRO A 162 31.43 5.28 -28.89
CA PRO A 162 31.93 6.44 -28.17
C PRO A 162 33.46 6.57 -28.24
N ALA A 163 34.17 5.46 -28.41
CA ALA A 163 35.62 5.40 -28.56
C ALA A 163 35.98 4.34 -29.61
N PRO A 164 37.08 4.50 -30.37
CA PRO A 164 37.45 3.54 -31.42
C PRO A 164 37.43 2.10 -30.91
N VAL A 165 36.95 1.18 -31.74
CA VAL A 165 36.92 -0.25 -31.39
C VAL A 165 38.34 -0.74 -31.19
N GLU A 166 38.55 -1.52 -30.12
CA GLU A 166 39.85 -2.04 -29.72
C GLU A 166 40.08 -3.46 -30.29
N ASP A 167 41.30 -3.96 -30.17
CA ASP A 167 41.66 -5.33 -30.51
C ASP A 167 41.12 -6.36 -29.51
N GLU A 168 40.83 -5.93 -28.29
CA GLU A 168 40.11 -6.72 -27.31
C GLU A 168 38.59 -6.76 -27.58
N ALA A 169 38.04 -7.97 -27.42
CA ALA A 169 36.61 -8.22 -27.49
C ALA A 169 35.81 -7.39 -26.48
N THR A 170 35.00 -6.48 -26.99
CA THR A 170 34.13 -5.61 -26.19
C THR A 170 32.66 -5.97 -26.44
N TYR A 171 31.89 -6.06 -25.35
CA TYR A 171 30.45 -6.26 -25.40
C TYR A 171 29.76 -4.91 -25.30
N VAL A 172 28.64 -4.77 -26.02
CA VAL A 172 27.79 -3.58 -25.96
C VAL A 172 26.33 -4.01 -25.90
N GLY A 173 25.52 -3.28 -25.13
CA GLY A 173 24.08 -3.40 -25.07
C GLY A 173 23.40 -2.06 -25.29
N LEU A 174 22.44 -2.01 -26.22
CA LEU A 174 21.59 -0.87 -26.50
C LEU A 174 20.16 -1.17 -26.05
N PRO A 175 19.67 -0.56 -24.95
CA PRO A 175 18.28 -0.71 -24.54
C PRO A 175 17.34 0.00 -25.53
N PHE A 176 16.17 -0.58 -25.79
CA PHE A 176 15.12 0.06 -26.57
C PHE A 176 13.74 -0.41 -26.13
N MET A 177 12.71 0.35 -26.52
CA MET A 177 11.33 0.08 -26.15
C MET A 177 10.44 0.03 -27.39
N LEU A 178 9.64 -1.03 -27.50
CA LEU A 178 8.60 -1.18 -28.52
C LEU A 178 7.23 -0.89 -27.90
N LYS A 179 6.42 -0.10 -28.62
CA LYS A 179 5.04 0.22 -28.25
C LYS A 179 4.10 -0.87 -28.76
N THR A 180 2.87 -0.92 -28.23
CA THR A 180 1.81 -1.78 -28.76
C THR A 180 1.52 -1.52 -30.24
N SER A 181 1.73 -0.30 -30.73
CA SER A 181 1.63 0.03 -32.15
C SER A 181 2.70 -0.61 -33.03
N ASP A 182 3.82 -1.03 -32.42
CA ASP A 182 4.97 -1.61 -33.13
C ASP A 182 4.85 -3.14 -33.25
N GLU A 183 3.89 -3.78 -32.54
CA GLU A 183 3.72 -5.23 -32.58
C GLU A 183 3.33 -5.74 -33.97
N GLY A 184 4.06 -6.74 -34.45
CA GLY A 184 3.84 -7.33 -35.77
C GLY A 184 4.30 -6.46 -36.93
N GLN A 185 4.81 -5.25 -36.66
CA GLN A 185 5.49 -4.43 -37.68
C GLN A 185 6.94 -4.91 -37.86
N LEU A 186 7.49 -4.67 -39.05
CA LEU A 186 8.89 -4.99 -39.31
C LEU A 186 9.80 -3.99 -38.60
N ILE A 187 10.65 -4.50 -37.71
CA ILE A 187 11.69 -3.74 -37.01
C ILE A 187 13.05 -4.11 -37.60
N THR A 188 13.80 -3.11 -38.04
CA THR A 188 15.16 -3.29 -38.58
C THR A 188 16.19 -2.85 -37.54
N LEU A 189 17.09 -3.75 -37.16
CA LEU A 189 18.25 -3.48 -36.33
C LEU A 189 19.49 -3.54 -37.21
N SER A 190 20.26 -2.46 -37.28
CA SER A 190 21.41 -2.39 -38.18
C SER A 190 22.64 -1.91 -37.43
N LEU A 191 23.80 -2.49 -37.72
CA LEU A 191 25.12 -2.01 -37.31
C LEU A 191 25.92 -1.68 -38.57
N THR A 192 26.31 -0.42 -38.73
CA THR A 192 27.03 0.06 -39.91
C THR A 192 28.34 0.78 -39.53
N PRO A 193 29.45 0.52 -40.25
CA PRO A 193 30.72 1.18 -40.00
C PRO A 193 30.69 2.67 -40.36
N GLN A 194 31.35 3.51 -39.56
CA GLN A 194 31.40 4.98 -39.76
C GLN A 194 32.44 5.44 -40.79
N SER A 195 33.46 4.63 -41.07
CA SER A 195 34.60 5.01 -41.90
C SER A 195 35.01 3.90 -42.86
N GLY A 196 35.33 4.29 -44.09
CA GLY A 196 35.91 3.48 -45.18
C GLY A 196 37.37 3.09 -44.97
N ASN A 197 37.79 2.83 -43.73
CA ASN A 197 39.20 2.70 -43.34
C ASN A 197 39.80 1.32 -43.65
N HIS A 198 39.01 0.40 -44.24
CA HIS A 198 39.48 -0.90 -44.74
C HIS A 198 40.17 -1.77 -43.67
N LEU A 199 39.63 -1.80 -42.45
CA LEU A 199 40.15 -2.62 -41.34
C LEU A 199 39.32 -3.91 -41.14
N GLU A 200 39.95 -4.99 -40.68
CA GLU A 200 39.29 -6.29 -40.48
C GLU A 200 38.62 -6.35 -39.11
N TYR A 201 37.29 -6.30 -39.10
CA TYR A 201 36.46 -6.33 -37.90
C TYR A 201 35.66 -7.60 -37.77
N SER A 202 35.40 -7.98 -36.53
CA SER A 202 34.49 -9.07 -36.18
C SER A 202 33.36 -8.52 -35.33
N VAL A 203 32.13 -8.73 -35.80
CA VAL A 203 30.90 -8.54 -35.02
C VAL A 203 30.30 -9.93 -34.77
N ALA A 204 29.82 -10.18 -33.57
CA ALA A 204 29.15 -11.41 -33.16
C ALA A 204 28.01 -11.11 -32.20
N ASP A 205 27.17 -12.10 -31.94
CA ASP A 205 26.10 -12.07 -30.94
C ASP A 205 25.11 -10.89 -31.12
N PHE A 206 24.85 -10.43 -32.36
CA PHE A 206 23.97 -9.28 -32.64
C PHE A 206 22.50 -9.68 -32.49
N ILE A 207 22.00 -9.67 -31.25
CA ILE A 207 20.68 -10.20 -30.87
C ILE A 207 19.88 -9.24 -30.00
N ALA A 208 18.58 -9.14 -30.27
CA ALA A 208 17.64 -8.45 -29.39
C ALA A 208 16.88 -9.44 -28.50
N VAL A 209 16.94 -9.23 -27.18
CA VAL A 209 16.24 -10.07 -26.18
C VAL A 209 15.39 -9.22 -25.24
N PRO A 210 14.26 -9.74 -24.71
CA PRO A 210 13.50 -9.07 -23.66
C PRO A 210 14.39 -8.80 -22.44
N ALA A 211 14.41 -7.55 -21.99
CA ALA A 211 15.19 -7.13 -20.85
C ALA A 211 14.61 -5.86 -20.22
N GLY A 212 14.38 -5.83 -18.92
CA GLY A 212 13.73 -4.69 -18.30
C GLY A 212 13.57 -4.74 -16.79
N ILE A 213 12.97 -3.68 -16.28
CA ILE A 213 12.50 -3.54 -14.90
C ILE A 213 10.98 -3.58 -14.95
N GLU A 214 10.39 -4.52 -14.22
CA GLU A 214 8.93 -4.70 -14.14
C GLU A 214 8.49 -4.58 -12.68
N ALA A 215 7.29 -4.08 -12.45
CA ALA A 215 6.72 -3.92 -11.11
C ALA A 215 5.21 -4.19 -11.13
N ASP A 216 4.64 -4.46 -9.95
CA ASP A 216 3.19 -4.66 -9.77
C ASP A 216 2.50 -3.28 -9.78
N VAL A 217 2.35 -2.71 -10.99
CA VAL A 217 1.85 -1.35 -11.20
C VAL A 217 0.35 -1.28 -10.94
N ASN A 218 -0.38 -2.34 -11.27
CA ASN A 218 -1.80 -2.43 -10.97
C ASN A 218 -2.07 -2.82 -9.49
N ARG A 219 -1.03 -3.25 -8.76
CA ARG A 219 -1.03 -3.61 -7.33
C ARG A 219 -1.99 -4.76 -7.01
N ASP A 220 -2.17 -5.69 -7.95
CA ASP A 220 -3.01 -6.86 -7.78
C ASP A 220 -2.31 -7.99 -7.01
N GLY A 221 -0.98 -7.94 -6.92
CA GLY A 221 -0.11 -8.90 -6.25
C GLY A 221 0.65 -9.82 -7.21
N VAL A 222 0.51 -9.62 -8.52
CA VAL A 222 1.17 -10.37 -9.58
C VAL A 222 1.88 -9.39 -10.50
N ILE A 223 3.14 -9.67 -10.82
CA ILE A 223 3.86 -8.96 -11.87
C ILE A 223 3.70 -9.77 -13.16
N VAL A 224 3.08 -9.19 -14.18
CA VAL A 224 3.00 -9.79 -15.51
C VAL A 224 4.15 -9.34 -16.40
N ASP A 225 4.39 -10.07 -17.49
CA ASP A 225 5.46 -9.76 -18.44
C ASP A 225 5.34 -8.31 -18.93
N ASN A 226 6.43 -7.55 -18.82
CA ASN A 226 6.53 -6.17 -19.23
C ASN A 226 5.53 -5.21 -18.52
N GLU A 227 5.12 -5.55 -17.29
CA GLU A 227 4.29 -4.66 -16.47
C GLU A 227 5.09 -3.46 -15.94
N ARG A 228 4.67 -2.26 -16.34
CA ARG A 228 5.37 -1.01 -16.06
C ARG A 228 4.43 0.20 -16.21
N PRO A 229 4.80 1.37 -15.65
CA PRO A 229 3.99 2.57 -15.80
C PRO A 229 3.84 2.97 -17.28
N ALA A 230 2.69 3.55 -17.61
CA ALA A 230 2.42 4.05 -18.96
C ALA A 230 3.38 5.19 -19.35
N GLU A 231 3.82 5.21 -20.62
CA GLU A 231 4.41 6.37 -21.30
C GLU A 231 5.46 7.17 -20.49
N GLY A 232 6.52 6.52 -20.02
CA GLY A 232 7.63 7.20 -19.34
C GLY A 232 7.29 7.78 -17.96
N ARG A 233 6.09 7.50 -17.43
CA ARG A 233 5.74 7.82 -16.04
C ARG A 233 6.68 7.08 -15.08
N PRO A 234 6.98 7.68 -13.92
CA PRO A 234 7.84 7.05 -12.93
C PRO A 234 7.13 5.91 -12.19
N LEU A 235 7.89 4.90 -11.79
CA LEU A 235 7.52 4.08 -10.65
C LEU A 235 7.45 5.00 -9.43
N ARG A 236 6.28 5.08 -8.79
CA ARG A 236 6.06 5.91 -7.61
C ARG A 236 6.20 5.07 -6.36
N HIS A 237 7.09 5.49 -5.48
CA HIS A 237 7.27 4.89 -4.16
C HIS A 237 7.47 6.00 -3.12
N TRP A 238 7.48 5.63 -1.85
CA TRP A 238 7.73 6.57 -0.76
C TRP A 238 9.04 6.32 -0.04
N LEU A 239 9.47 7.34 0.70
CA LEU A 239 10.58 7.27 1.63
C LEU A 239 10.16 6.44 2.86
N ASN A 240 10.95 5.43 3.22
CA ASN A 240 10.78 4.64 4.44
C ASN A 240 11.35 5.39 5.66
N ASP A 241 10.70 6.50 6.05
CA ASP A 241 11.15 7.40 7.12
C ASP A 241 10.39 7.27 8.45
N ASP A 242 9.65 6.17 8.65
CA ASP A 242 9.07 5.74 9.92
C ASP A 242 9.88 4.61 10.59
N ASP A 243 9.28 3.93 11.58
CA ASP A 243 9.92 2.97 12.50
C ASP A 243 8.91 1.85 12.78
N ASP A 244 8.88 0.86 11.87
CA ASP A 244 7.85 -0.16 11.75
C ASP A 244 8.36 -1.58 12.01
N GLN A 245 8.43 -1.95 13.28
CA GLN A 245 9.10 -3.17 13.72
C GLN A 245 8.15 -4.31 14.10
N GLY A 246 8.66 -5.54 14.05
CA GLY A 246 7.96 -6.73 14.53
C GLY A 246 6.67 -7.07 13.78
N GLU A 247 5.75 -7.76 14.47
CA GLU A 247 4.42 -8.13 13.94
C GLU A 247 3.32 -7.19 14.47
N CYS A 248 3.54 -6.50 15.59
CA CYS A 248 2.56 -5.58 16.18
C CYS A 248 3.20 -4.43 16.98
N GLN A 249 2.85 -3.17 16.68
CA GLN A 249 3.40 -1.98 17.36
C GLN A 249 2.37 -0.84 17.46
N GLU A 250 2.20 -0.24 18.65
CA GLU A 250 1.14 0.77 18.87
C GLU A 250 1.51 2.20 18.47
N ARG A 251 2.79 2.59 18.63
CA ARG A 251 3.28 3.97 18.46
C ARG A 251 4.31 4.10 17.33
N ALA A 252 4.00 3.43 16.23
CA ALA A 252 4.78 3.36 15.01
C ALA A 252 4.19 4.23 13.90
N ASP A 253 4.75 4.13 12.69
CA ASP A 253 4.24 4.72 11.43
C ASP A 253 4.29 6.25 11.32
N LEU A 254 4.96 6.96 12.24
CA LEU A 254 5.00 8.42 12.18
C LEU A 254 6.04 8.85 11.13
N PRO A 255 5.65 9.48 10.00
CA PRO A 255 6.61 9.81 8.95
C PRO A 255 7.55 10.94 9.37
N ALA A 256 8.68 11.02 8.67
CA ALA A 256 9.76 11.97 8.88
C ALA A 256 10.44 11.83 10.25
N ARG A 257 10.73 10.60 10.67
CA ARG A 257 11.63 10.34 11.80
C ARG A 257 13.06 10.81 11.47
N PRO A 258 13.85 11.14 12.50
CA PRO A 258 15.29 11.31 12.30
C PRO A 258 15.91 10.05 11.73
N ALA A 259 16.89 10.18 10.83
CA ALA A 259 17.52 9.03 10.18
C ALA A 259 17.98 7.94 11.16
N SER A 260 18.49 8.28 12.35
CA SER A 260 18.89 7.27 13.36
C SER A 260 17.74 6.42 13.93
N GLN A 261 16.50 6.76 13.60
CA GLN A 261 15.27 6.09 14.02
C GLN A 261 14.44 5.63 12.81
N SER A 262 14.86 5.94 11.58
CA SER A 262 14.11 5.54 10.39
C SER A 262 14.52 4.14 9.95
N ASP A 263 13.57 3.36 9.45
CA ASP A 263 13.80 1.97 9.03
C ASP A 263 14.88 1.85 7.95
N HIS A 264 14.91 2.75 6.96
CA HIS A 264 15.96 2.74 5.95
C HIS A 264 17.38 2.94 6.52
N ALA A 265 17.55 3.42 7.75
CA ALA A 265 18.86 3.53 8.37
C ALA A 265 19.16 2.39 9.36
N GLN A 266 18.19 1.51 9.60
CA GLN A 266 18.36 0.30 10.39
C GLN A 266 18.83 -0.87 9.51
N PRO A 267 19.59 -1.82 10.07
CA PRO A 267 20.05 -2.97 9.31
C PRO A 267 18.96 -4.03 9.11
N GLY A 268 18.58 -4.27 7.86
CA GLY A 268 17.70 -5.39 7.49
C GLY A 268 16.22 -5.04 7.52
N ILE A 269 15.37 -6.08 7.47
CA ILE A 269 13.91 -5.97 7.65
C ILE A 269 13.60 -6.55 9.03
N ASP A 270 13.25 -5.70 9.99
CA ASP A 270 13.12 -6.09 11.40
C ASP A 270 11.69 -6.51 11.81
N GLY A 271 10.74 -6.46 10.86
CA GLY A 271 9.35 -6.80 11.10
C GLY A 271 8.52 -7.02 9.84
N MET A 272 7.39 -7.74 9.98
CA MET A 272 6.40 -7.81 8.89
C MET A 272 5.67 -6.47 8.69
N ARG A 273 5.73 -5.57 9.67
CA ARG A 273 5.18 -4.21 9.56
C ARG A 273 5.96 -3.38 8.54
N ASP A 274 7.30 -3.42 8.60
CA ASP A 274 8.23 -2.78 7.65
C ASP A 274 7.97 -3.16 6.18
N LEU A 275 7.47 -4.37 5.89
CA LEU A 275 7.22 -4.82 4.51
C LEU A 275 6.23 -3.94 3.71
N VAL A 276 5.42 -3.10 4.36
CA VAL A 276 4.55 -2.15 3.66
C VAL A 276 5.36 -1.10 2.91
N ASP A 277 6.58 -0.79 3.35
CA ASP A 277 7.49 0.20 2.79
C ASP A 277 8.39 -0.34 1.67
N PHE A 278 8.20 -1.59 1.29
CA PHE A 278 8.92 -2.25 0.22
C PHE A 278 8.06 -2.45 -1.03
N MET A 279 8.62 -2.09 -2.20
CA MET A 279 8.01 -2.35 -3.50
C MET A 279 8.67 -3.54 -4.20
N PRO A 280 7.93 -4.60 -4.58
CA PRO A 280 8.50 -5.71 -5.32
C PRO A 280 8.77 -5.29 -6.78
N VAL A 281 9.99 -5.56 -7.25
CA VAL A 281 10.45 -5.25 -8.61
C VAL A 281 11.06 -6.51 -9.20
N ASN A 282 10.61 -6.91 -10.39
CA ASN A 282 11.21 -8.00 -11.15
C ASN A 282 12.32 -7.46 -12.07
N LEU A 283 13.50 -8.06 -11.95
CA LEU A 283 14.59 -7.88 -12.89
C LEU A 283 14.42 -8.90 -14.01
N ASN A 284 13.76 -8.50 -15.10
CA ASN A 284 13.58 -9.34 -16.28
C ASN A 284 14.90 -9.40 -17.05
N LEU A 285 15.80 -10.30 -16.63
CA LEU A 285 17.14 -10.46 -17.20
C LEU A 285 17.43 -11.92 -17.57
N HIS A 286 16.42 -12.78 -17.68
CA HIS A 286 16.63 -14.23 -17.88
C HIS A 286 17.50 -14.55 -19.10
N LYS A 287 17.17 -13.97 -20.25
CA LYS A 287 17.93 -14.19 -21.50
C LYS A 287 19.30 -13.50 -21.46
N VAL A 288 19.36 -12.28 -20.91
CA VAL A 288 20.61 -11.52 -20.77
C VAL A 288 21.63 -12.27 -19.91
N THR A 289 21.21 -12.81 -18.77
CA THR A 289 22.11 -13.51 -17.82
C THR A 289 22.60 -14.86 -18.34
N LYS A 290 21.92 -15.48 -19.31
CA LYS A 290 22.41 -16.68 -20.01
C LYS A 290 23.56 -16.38 -20.97
N LEU A 291 23.57 -15.18 -21.56
CA LEU A 291 24.60 -14.73 -22.51
C LEU A 291 25.77 -14.03 -21.79
N MET A 292 25.46 -13.15 -20.84
CA MET A 292 26.42 -12.34 -20.07
C MET A 292 26.57 -12.89 -18.65
N ARG A 293 27.15 -14.08 -18.52
CA ARG A 293 27.15 -14.81 -17.24
C ARG A 293 28.16 -14.26 -16.23
N PRO A 294 27.88 -14.34 -14.92
CA PRO A 294 28.85 -13.95 -13.89
C PRO A 294 30.19 -14.71 -13.95
N ASP A 295 30.19 -16.00 -14.35
CA ASP A 295 31.40 -16.81 -14.49
C ASP A 295 32.28 -16.38 -15.68
N ALA A 296 31.71 -15.67 -16.65
CA ALA A 296 32.41 -15.03 -17.75
C ALA A 296 32.94 -13.62 -17.39
N GLY A 297 32.82 -13.18 -16.13
CA GLY A 297 33.34 -11.90 -15.65
C GLY A 297 32.35 -10.73 -15.69
N PHE A 298 31.08 -10.98 -16.01
CA PHE A 298 30.04 -9.95 -15.99
C PHE A 298 29.55 -9.67 -14.56
N ARG A 299 29.34 -8.39 -14.25
CA ARG A 299 28.83 -7.91 -12.96
C ARG A 299 27.55 -7.12 -13.17
N TYR A 300 26.63 -7.23 -12.22
CA TYR A 300 25.30 -6.65 -12.32
C TYR A 300 25.05 -5.74 -11.14
N PHE A 301 24.51 -4.55 -11.42
CA PHE A 301 24.23 -3.56 -10.40
C PHE A 301 22.83 -3.01 -10.56
N ILE A 302 22.22 -2.68 -9.44
CA ILE A 302 21.07 -1.78 -9.37
C ILE A 302 21.59 -0.43 -8.90
N SER A 303 21.21 0.65 -9.57
CA SER A 303 21.71 1.97 -9.20
C SER A 303 20.66 3.08 -9.25
N ASN A 304 20.94 4.12 -8.48
CA ASN A 304 20.26 5.40 -8.51
C ASN A 304 21.26 6.51 -8.13
N GLU A 305 21.35 7.55 -8.96
CA GLU A 305 22.36 8.62 -8.81
C GLU A 305 22.29 9.38 -7.48
N ASP A 306 21.11 9.44 -6.85
CA ASP A 306 20.91 10.15 -5.59
C ASP A 306 21.17 9.27 -4.35
N GLN A 307 21.64 8.03 -4.52
CA GLN A 307 21.79 7.04 -3.44
C GLN A 307 20.47 6.84 -2.68
N ALA A 308 19.36 6.87 -3.41
CA ALA A 308 18.02 6.96 -2.83
C ALA A 308 17.36 5.61 -2.55
N ILE A 309 18.01 4.49 -2.92
CA ILE A 309 17.42 3.16 -2.87
C ILE A 309 18.27 2.19 -2.07
N GLN A 310 17.60 1.20 -1.48
CA GLN A 310 18.20 -0.03 -0.98
C GLN A 310 17.40 -1.22 -1.51
N VAL A 311 17.99 -2.41 -1.50
CA VAL A 311 17.32 -3.61 -2.04
C VAL A 311 17.46 -4.81 -1.12
N ALA A 312 16.36 -5.51 -0.87
CA ALA A 312 16.38 -6.84 -0.28
C ALA A 312 16.20 -7.90 -1.36
N LEU A 313 17.03 -8.95 -1.31
CA LEU A 313 16.94 -10.05 -2.27
C LEU A 313 15.91 -11.07 -1.83
N THR A 314 15.11 -11.57 -2.78
CA THR A 314 14.10 -12.60 -2.50
C THR A 314 14.21 -13.80 -3.43
N GLY A 315 13.49 -14.86 -3.09
CA GLY A 315 13.17 -15.99 -3.98
C GLY A 315 11.72 -15.99 -4.45
N LEU A 316 11.01 -14.85 -4.36
CA LEU A 316 9.66 -14.71 -4.88
C LEU A 316 9.66 -14.87 -6.41
N ALA A 317 8.54 -15.37 -6.93
CA ALA A 317 8.24 -15.35 -8.35
C ALA A 317 7.29 -14.18 -8.67
N PRO A 318 7.24 -13.71 -9.93
CA PRO A 318 6.30 -12.67 -10.37
C PRO A 318 4.84 -12.94 -9.97
N ALA A 319 4.38 -14.19 -10.09
CA ALA A 319 3.03 -14.63 -9.68
C ALA A 319 2.76 -14.61 -8.16
N ALA A 320 3.79 -14.40 -7.34
CA ALA A 320 3.70 -14.36 -5.88
C ALA A 320 4.29 -13.07 -5.28
N ALA A 321 4.52 -12.03 -6.10
CA ALA A 321 5.13 -10.77 -5.66
C ALA A 321 4.37 -10.13 -4.49
N GLY A 322 3.03 -10.14 -4.55
CA GLY A 322 2.16 -9.60 -3.52
C GLY A 322 2.11 -10.39 -2.22
N ALA A 323 2.81 -11.53 -2.11
CA ALA A 323 2.89 -12.32 -0.89
C ALA A 323 3.47 -11.52 0.28
N ILE A 324 4.33 -10.53 0.02
CA ILE A 324 4.90 -9.66 1.05
C ILE A 324 3.85 -8.91 1.87
N HIS A 325 2.70 -8.57 1.26
CA HIS A 325 1.60 -7.86 1.91
C HIS A 325 0.42 -8.76 2.27
N ARG A 326 0.46 -10.04 1.89
CA ARG A 326 -0.71 -10.95 1.94
C ARG A 326 -0.46 -12.25 2.67
N ASN A 327 0.79 -12.67 2.85
CA ASN A 327 1.15 -13.95 3.45
C ASN A 327 1.80 -13.76 4.83
N PRO A 328 1.11 -14.07 5.95
CA PRO A 328 1.66 -13.98 7.30
C PRO A 328 2.71 -15.06 7.62
N SER A 329 2.99 -15.99 6.70
CA SER A 329 4.02 -17.02 6.84
C SER A 329 5.01 -16.95 5.66
N LEU A 330 5.31 -15.74 5.23
CA LEU A 330 6.25 -15.46 4.14
C LEU A 330 7.62 -16.09 4.43
N ALA A 331 8.07 -16.92 3.51
CA ALA A 331 9.40 -17.51 3.49
C ALA A 331 9.97 -17.36 2.08
N ALA A 332 10.77 -16.31 1.88
CA ALA A 332 11.26 -15.92 0.57
C ALA A 332 12.66 -15.29 0.60
N PHE A 333 13.38 -15.39 1.72
CA PHE A 333 14.62 -14.65 1.93
C PHE A 333 15.83 -15.57 2.08
N GLY A 334 17.02 -14.96 2.18
CA GLY A 334 18.28 -15.65 2.37
C GLY A 334 18.87 -16.27 1.09
N PRO A 335 20.00 -17.00 1.23
CA PRO A 335 20.80 -17.45 0.08
C PRO A 335 20.11 -18.44 -0.86
N LEU A 336 19.07 -19.15 -0.39
CA LEU A 336 18.28 -20.09 -1.20
C LEU A 336 16.93 -19.50 -1.65
N GLY A 337 16.51 -18.38 -1.06
CA GLY A 337 15.26 -17.69 -1.40
C GLY A 337 14.00 -18.35 -0.83
N ASP A 338 14.14 -19.14 0.23
CA ASP A 338 13.06 -19.88 0.91
C ASP A 338 13.11 -19.73 2.44
N GLY A 339 13.95 -18.83 2.94
CA GLY A 339 14.15 -18.54 4.36
C GLY A 339 13.15 -17.53 4.92
N PRO A 340 13.05 -17.44 6.26
CA PRO A 340 12.17 -16.51 6.95
C PRO A 340 12.62 -15.05 6.79
N LEU A 341 11.76 -14.11 7.19
CA LEU A 341 12.06 -12.67 7.14
C LEU A 341 13.38 -12.29 7.84
N SER A 342 13.70 -12.93 8.96
CA SER A 342 14.98 -12.69 9.67
C SER A 342 16.23 -13.08 8.89
N ALA A 343 16.09 -13.77 7.74
CA ALA A 343 17.17 -14.07 6.82
C ALA A 343 17.28 -13.04 5.68
N ALA A 344 16.41 -12.02 5.65
CA ALA A 344 16.49 -10.92 4.70
C ALA A 344 17.81 -10.17 4.88
N THR A 345 18.47 -9.90 3.77
CA THR A 345 19.67 -9.05 3.73
C THR A 345 19.34 -7.87 2.85
N VAL A 346 19.40 -6.67 3.42
CA VAL A 346 19.26 -5.41 2.70
C VAL A 346 20.64 -4.97 2.23
N LEU A 347 20.76 -4.70 0.94
CA LEU A 347 21.97 -4.21 0.29
C LEU A 347 21.86 -2.69 0.13
N ALA A 348 22.87 -1.99 0.63
CA ALA A 348 22.97 -0.54 0.56
C ALA A 348 23.85 -0.10 -0.63
N PRO A 349 23.59 1.10 -1.19
CA PRO A 349 24.38 1.64 -2.28
C PRO A 349 25.79 2.06 -1.82
N ASP A 350 26.74 1.97 -2.75
CA ASP A 350 28.07 2.54 -2.59
C ASP A 350 28.06 4.08 -2.73
N ALA A 351 29.25 4.70 -2.70
CA ALA A 351 29.40 6.15 -2.86
C ALA A 351 28.96 6.69 -4.23
N HIS A 352 28.75 5.83 -5.22
CA HIS A 352 28.26 6.16 -6.55
C HIS A 352 26.77 5.82 -6.74
N GLY A 353 26.09 5.36 -5.69
CA GLY A 353 24.69 4.97 -5.79
C GLY A 353 24.46 3.59 -6.37
N ARG A 354 25.49 2.74 -6.46
CA ARG A 354 25.44 1.41 -7.07
C ARG A 354 25.36 0.32 -6.01
N ILE A 355 24.53 -0.68 -6.27
CA ILE A 355 24.35 -1.87 -5.44
C ILE A 355 24.71 -3.09 -6.29
N GLU A 356 25.81 -3.75 -5.98
CA GLU A 356 26.21 -4.97 -6.70
C GLU A 356 25.30 -6.15 -6.30
N LEU A 357 24.71 -6.79 -7.30
CA LEU A 357 23.92 -7.99 -7.11
C LEU A 357 24.85 -9.22 -7.01
N PRO A 358 24.71 -10.07 -5.98
CA PRO A 358 25.56 -11.24 -5.83
C PRO A 358 25.44 -12.20 -7.03
N GLY A 359 26.56 -12.73 -7.52
CA GLY A 359 26.59 -13.72 -8.61
C GLY A 359 25.61 -14.91 -8.42
N PRO A 360 25.48 -15.50 -7.21
CA PRO A 360 24.48 -16.53 -6.96
C PRO A 360 23.03 -16.08 -7.19
N PHE A 361 22.70 -14.81 -6.90
CA PHE A 361 21.38 -14.25 -7.20
C PHE A 361 21.16 -14.17 -8.71
N ILE A 362 22.15 -13.69 -9.46
CA ILE A 362 22.10 -13.61 -10.93
C ILE A 362 21.95 -14.98 -11.58
N ASN A 363 22.71 -15.99 -11.12
CA ASN A 363 22.59 -17.35 -11.62
C ASN A 363 21.17 -17.92 -11.41
N ARG A 364 20.51 -17.59 -10.29
CA ARG A 364 19.10 -17.98 -10.07
C ARG A 364 18.16 -17.33 -11.07
N ILE A 365 18.42 -16.11 -11.55
CA ILE A 365 17.62 -15.49 -12.62
C ILE A 365 17.77 -16.29 -13.92
N SER A 366 19.00 -16.71 -14.25
CA SER A 366 19.28 -17.57 -15.41
C SER A 366 18.58 -18.92 -15.32
N GLU A 367 18.45 -19.49 -14.11
CA GLU A 367 17.81 -20.79 -13.87
C GLU A 367 16.27 -20.69 -13.80
N ARG A 368 15.74 -19.72 -13.05
CA ARG A 368 14.31 -19.62 -12.70
C ARG A 368 13.49 -18.70 -13.59
N GLY A 369 14.14 -17.84 -14.38
CA GLY A 369 13.44 -16.92 -15.28
C GLY A 369 13.10 -15.55 -14.71
N ASN A 370 13.36 -15.30 -13.43
CA ASN A 370 12.96 -14.06 -12.76
C ASN A 370 13.89 -13.72 -11.60
N GLY A 371 13.89 -12.44 -11.19
CA GLY A 371 14.73 -11.92 -10.13
C GLY A 371 14.01 -10.85 -9.34
N ILE A 372 13.14 -11.25 -8.42
CA ILE A 372 12.39 -10.32 -7.57
C ILE A 372 13.30 -9.75 -6.48
N ILE A 373 13.48 -8.44 -6.52
CA ILE A 373 14.04 -7.64 -5.42
C ILE A 373 12.91 -6.86 -4.73
N LEU A 374 13.11 -6.53 -3.46
CA LEU A 374 12.27 -5.55 -2.77
C LEU A 374 13.02 -4.22 -2.72
N LEU A 375 12.47 -3.20 -3.37
CA LEU A 375 13.02 -1.85 -3.39
C LEU A 375 12.52 -1.05 -2.19
N GLU A 376 13.45 -0.44 -1.47
CA GLU A 376 13.19 0.46 -0.36
C GLU A 376 13.66 1.88 -0.71
N GLY A 377 12.88 2.89 -0.33
CA GLY A 377 13.27 4.30 -0.48
C GLY A 377 14.00 4.83 0.74
N ALA A 378 15.28 5.20 0.57
CA ALA A 378 16.12 5.79 1.62
C ALA A 378 16.29 7.32 1.47
N ARG A 379 16.05 7.88 0.28
CA ARG A 379 16.04 9.34 0.03
C ARG A 379 14.99 9.71 -0.99
N SER A 380 14.60 10.98 -1.04
CA SER A 380 13.76 11.47 -2.13
C SER A 380 14.57 11.55 -3.43
N THR A 381 14.00 11.12 -4.55
CA THR A 381 14.66 11.18 -5.87
C THR A 381 13.64 11.31 -6.99
N SER A 382 14.09 11.89 -8.11
CA SER A 382 13.44 11.82 -9.42
C SER A 382 14.37 11.23 -10.48
N ARG A 383 15.51 10.66 -10.06
CA ARG A 383 16.47 9.98 -10.93
C ARG A 383 15.99 8.56 -11.18
N PRO A 384 16.24 8.00 -12.38
CA PRO A 384 15.75 6.67 -12.73
C PRO A 384 16.35 5.59 -11.83
N LEU A 385 15.64 4.48 -11.72
CA LEU A 385 16.18 3.20 -11.31
C LEU A 385 16.93 2.61 -12.51
N ARG A 386 18.15 2.11 -12.30
CA ARG A 386 18.95 1.53 -13.38
C ARG A 386 19.36 0.10 -13.06
N ILE A 387 19.43 -0.72 -14.11
CA ILE A 387 20.24 -1.93 -14.13
C ILE A 387 21.50 -1.59 -14.93
N GLU A 388 22.67 -1.77 -14.32
CA GLU A 388 23.95 -1.62 -15.01
C GLU A 388 24.64 -2.99 -15.11
N ILE A 389 25.12 -3.31 -16.30
CA ILE A 389 25.89 -4.52 -16.57
C ILE A 389 27.31 -4.09 -16.90
N GLU A 390 28.29 -4.60 -16.18
CA GLU A 390 29.72 -4.33 -16.41
C GLU A 390 30.47 -5.59 -16.81
N HIS A 391 31.52 -5.39 -17.61
CA HIS A 391 32.51 -6.40 -17.95
C HIS A 391 33.88 -5.73 -18.02
N ASN A 392 34.89 -6.27 -17.34
CA ASN A 392 36.23 -5.68 -17.24
C ASN A 392 36.22 -4.19 -16.82
N ASP A 393 35.43 -3.84 -15.79
CA ASP A 393 35.26 -2.48 -15.28
C ASP A 393 34.72 -1.45 -16.30
N ARG A 394 34.12 -1.92 -17.39
CA ARG A 394 33.43 -1.10 -18.40
C ARG A 394 31.94 -1.41 -18.40
N ALA A 395 31.11 -0.36 -18.40
CA ALA A 395 29.66 -0.51 -18.55
C ALA A 395 29.32 -0.99 -19.97
N VAL A 396 28.68 -2.15 -20.05
CA VAL A 396 28.24 -2.82 -21.29
C VAL A 396 26.82 -2.40 -21.65
N ALA A 397 25.94 -2.33 -20.66
CA ALA A 397 24.53 -1.96 -20.85
C ALA A 397 24.00 -1.23 -19.62
N VAL A 398 23.11 -0.26 -19.85
CA VAL A 398 22.38 0.47 -18.80
C VAL A 398 20.91 0.48 -19.17
N ILE A 399 20.06 -0.18 -18.40
CA ILE A 399 18.60 -0.19 -18.60
C ILE A 399 17.97 0.73 -17.56
N GLU A 400 17.17 1.69 -18.00
CA GLU A 400 16.56 2.68 -17.11
C GLU A 400 15.04 2.50 -16.98
N GLN A 401 14.53 2.74 -15.78
CA GLN A 401 13.11 2.91 -15.50
C GLN A 401 12.93 4.21 -14.69
N PRO A 402 12.16 5.19 -15.17
CA PRO A 402 11.83 6.37 -14.39
C PRO A 402 11.30 6.00 -13.00
N LEU A 403 11.78 6.69 -11.96
CA LEU A 403 11.48 6.44 -10.56
C LEU A 403 11.23 7.78 -9.85
N SER A 404 10.28 7.79 -8.93
CA SER A 404 10.00 8.91 -8.04
C SER A 404 9.81 8.38 -6.62
N ILE A 405 10.72 8.77 -5.74
CA ILE A 405 10.62 8.51 -4.29
C ILE A 405 10.38 9.83 -3.60
N VAL A 406 9.30 9.90 -2.82
CA VAL A 406 8.84 11.13 -2.15
C VAL A 406 8.38 10.84 -0.72
N PRO A 407 8.28 11.84 0.16
CA PRO A 407 7.63 11.64 1.46
C PRO A 407 6.18 11.18 1.25
N VAL A 408 5.73 10.15 1.96
CA VAL A 408 4.37 9.56 1.80
C VAL A 408 3.26 10.62 1.94
N GLU A 409 3.45 11.59 2.83
CA GLU A 409 2.49 12.67 3.05
C GLU A 409 2.30 13.59 1.82
N SER A 410 3.23 13.58 0.86
CA SER A 410 3.10 14.32 -0.41
C SER A 410 2.21 13.62 -1.45
N MET A 411 1.82 12.36 -1.21
CA MET A 411 1.01 11.54 -2.11
C MET A 411 -0.50 11.63 -1.83
N TYR A 412 -0.91 12.28 -0.73
CA TYR A 412 -2.31 12.41 -0.36
C TYR A 412 -2.65 13.75 0.28
N ARG A 413 -3.96 14.06 0.30
CA ARG A 413 -4.51 15.32 0.82
C ARG A 413 -4.74 15.27 2.33
N HIS A 414 -4.73 16.43 2.97
CA HIS A 414 -4.95 16.52 4.40
C HIS A 414 -5.88 17.69 4.78
N VAL A 415 -6.78 17.43 5.73
CA VAL A 415 -7.68 18.41 6.33
C VAL A 415 -7.42 18.48 7.83
N ASN A 416 -7.11 19.66 8.34
CA ASN A 416 -6.86 19.94 9.74
C ASN A 416 -8.03 20.74 10.34
N LEU A 417 -8.80 20.06 11.19
CA LEU A 417 -9.94 20.61 11.93
C LEU A 417 -9.63 20.83 13.42
N CYS A 418 -8.36 20.76 13.86
CA CYS A 418 -8.04 20.96 15.28
C CYS A 418 -8.52 22.31 15.83
N ARG A 419 -8.59 23.34 14.97
CA ARG A 419 -9.08 24.68 15.31
C ARG A 419 -10.60 24.85 15.20
N ALA A 420 -11.34 23.81 14.80
CA ALA A 420 -12.81 23.85 14.71
C ALA A 420 -13.49 23.79 16.09
N SER A 421 -12.78 23.30 17.10
CA SER A 421 -13.36 23.00 18.41
C SER A 421 -13.20 24.16 19.40
N PHE A 422 -14.27 24.44 20.12
CA PHE A 422 -14.29 25.34 21.27
C PHE A 422 -14.55 24.54 22.55
N GLU A 423 -14.09 25.08 23.67
CA GLU A 423 -14.52 24.66 24.99
C GLU A 423 -15.96 25.10 25.25
N TYR A 424 -16.60 24.50 26.26
CA TYR A 424 -17.97 24.88 26.60
C TYR A 424 -18.07 26.35 27.06
N SER A 425 -16.97 26.92 27.59
CA SER A 425 -16.83 28.34 27.92
C SER A 425 -16.92 29.28 26.70
N GLY A 426 -16.81 28.73 25.48
CA GLY A 426 -16.74 29.49 24.23
C GLY A 426 -15.32 29.91 23.84
N GLN A 427 -14.30 29.54 24.61
CA GLN A 427 -12.89 29.76 24.24
C GLN A 427 -12.41 28.69 23.24
N PRO A 428 -11.47 29.00 22.32
CA PRO A 428 -10.87 27.99 21.46
C PRO A 428 -10.28 26.84 22.29
N ALA A 429 -10.54 25.60 21.87
CA ALA A 429 -10.00 24.44 22.57
C ALA A 429 -8.47 24.41 22.46
N PRO A 430 -7.73 24.11 23.54
CA PRO A 430 -6.29 23.96 23.47
C PRO A 430 -5.92 22.78 22.58
N ILE A 431 -4.86 22.96 21.78
CA ILE A 431 -4.28 21.93 20.91
C ILE A 431 -2.93 21.56 21.53
N LYS A 432 -2.77 20.30 21.96
CA LYS A 432 -1.53 19.85 22.59
C LYS A 432 -0.38 19.79 21.58
N GLU A 433 -0.57 19.06 20.50
CA GLU A 433 0.39 18.97 19.40
C GLU A 433 -0.32 19.26 18.08
N PRO A 434 0.13 20.28 17.32
CA PRO A 434 -0.47 20.60 16.04
C PRO A 434 -0.15 19.50 15.03
N GLY A 435 -1.14 19.13 14.24
CA GLY A 435 -0.95 18.24 13.10
C GLY A 435 -0.52 18.96 11.83
N ARG A 436 -0.46 18.20 10.74
CA ARG A 436 -0.13 18.72 9.41
C ARG A 436 -1.10 19.87 9.02
N PRO A 437 -0.65 20.93 8.33
CA PRO A 437 -1.56 21.97 7.83
C PRO A 437 -2.57 21.41 6.81
N ASN A 438 -3.55 22.24 6.44
CA ASN A 438 -4.44 21.91 5.33
C ASN A 438 -3.63 21.77 4.03
N ALA A 439 -3.85 20.69 3.30
CA ALA A 439 -3.28 20.40 2.00
C ALA A 439 -4.35 19.73 1.12
N THR A 440 -5.24 20.54 0.55
CA THR A 440 -6.40 20.05 -0.24
C THR A 440 -6.17 20.14 -1.75
N GLY A 441 -5.05 20.75 -2.17
CA GLY A 441 -4.62 20.80 -3.58
C GLY A 441 -4.21 19.43 -4.11
N GLU A 442 -3.93 19.36 -5.40
CA GLU A 442 -3.42 18.15 -6.04
C GLU A 442 -2.08 17.70 -5.42
N PRO A 443 -1.94 16.42 -5.01
CA PRO A 443 -0.70 15.92 -4.43
C PRO A 443 0.39 15.81 -5.49
N ALA A 444 1.56 16.39 -5.23
CA ALA A 444 2.69 16.31 -6.15
C ALA A 444 3.31 14.89 -6.21
N GLY A 445 3.20 14.12 -5.12
CA GLY A 445 3.75 12.78 -5.03
C GLY A 445 2.93 11.69 -5.74
N LEU A 446 1.62 11.93 -5.92
CA LEU A 446 0.71 11.06 -6.66
C LEU A 446 -0.39 11.94 -7.30
N PRO A 447 -0.16 12.42 -8.53
CA PRO A 447 -1.08 13.29 -9.25
C PRO A 447 -2.45 12.66 -9.50
N ASP A 448 -3.47 13.50 -9.63
CA ASP A 448 -4.86 13.04 -9.74
C ASP A 448 -5.15 12.32 -11.07
N ASP A 449 -4.37 12.57 -12.13
CA ASP A 449 -4.46 11.93 -13.45
C ASP A 449 -3.84 10.53 -13.50
N GLU A 450 -3.17 10.10 -12.43
CA GLU A 450 -2.71 8.73 -12.20
C GLU A 450 -3.67 7.94 -11.29
N THR A 451 -4.71 8.58 -10.75
CA THR A 451 -5.71 7.99 -9.85
C THR A 451 -7.10 7.94 -10.46
N ILE A 452 -7.99 7.10 -9.91
CA ILE A 452 -9.41 7.11 -10.29
C ILE A 452 -10.18 8.21 -9.53
N PRO A 453 -11.28 8.75 -10.10
CA PRO A 453 -12.10 9.78 -9.46
C PRO A 453 -13.02 9.20 -8.37
N ARG A 454 -12.41 8.53 -7.39
CA ARG A 454 -13.00 8.03 -6.14
C ARG A 454 -12.16 8.48 -4.96
N TRP A 455 -12.77 8.51 -3.79
CA TRP A 455 -12.17 9.09 -2.60
C TRP A 455 -12.22 8.13 -1.42
N VAL A 456 -11.14 8.10 -0.65
CA VAL A 456 -11.10 7.57 0.71
C VAL A 456 -10.86 8.72 1.66
N VAL A 457 -11.71 8.84 2.68
CA VAL A 457 -11.61 9.84 3.74
C VAL A 457 -11.45 9.11 5.07
N MET A 458 -10.35 9.33 5.77
CA MET A 458 -10.06 8.68 7.04
C MET A 458 -10.11 9.67 8.20
N VAL A 459 -10.84 9.32 9.27
CA VAL A 459 -10.93 10.09 10.52
C VAL A 459 -10.40 9.25 11.68
N HIS A 460 -9.32 9.73 12.30
CA HIS A 460 -8.69 9.06 13.46
C HIS A 460 -9.53 9.15 14.75
N GLY A 461 -9.14 8.34 15.74
CA GLY A 461 -9.83 8.15 17.01
C GLY A 461 -9.52 9.16 18.13
N TYR A 462 -9.87 8.75 19.36
CA TYR A 462 -9.64 9.47 20.61
C TYR A 462 -8.17 9.42 21.05
N ASN A 463 -7.70 10.46 21.74
CA ASN A 463 -6.35 10.53 22.31
C ASN A 463 -5.23 10.40 21.26
N VAL A 464 -5.54 10.78 20.03
CA VAL A 464 -4.59 10.91 18.92
C VAL A 464 -4.28 12.39 18.76
N SER A 465 -3.03 12.76 19.03
CA SER A 465 -2.53 14.12 18.82
C SER A 465 -2.47 14.46 17.33
N GLY A 466 -2.34 15.74 16.98
CA GLY A 466 -2.20 16.12 15.58
C GLY A 466 -0.94 15.54 14.92
N GLN A 467 0.14 15.33 15.69
CA GLN A 467 1.33 14.64 15.19
C GLN A 467 1.06 13.16 15.00
N ALA A 468 0.49 12.49 16.01
CA ALA A 468 0.16 11.07 15.90
C ALA A 468 -0.77 10.78 14.71
N ALA A 469 -1.74 11.66 14.44
CA ALA A 469 -2.67 11.54 13.31
C ALA A 469 -1.97 11.40 11.95
N ARG A 470 -0.76 11.95 11.79
CA ARG A 470 0.04 11.78 10.56
C ARG A 470 0.29 10.30 10.25
N GLY A 471 0.73 9.53 11.25
CA GLY A 471 0.98 8.10 11.08
C GLY A 471 -0.28 7.28 10.87
N TRP A 472 -1.39 7.63 11.53
CA TRP A 472 -2.69 6.99 11.23
C TRP A 472 -3.12 7.16 9.77
N HIS A 473 -2.91 8.35 9.20
CA HIS A 473 -3.25 8.63 7.81
C HIS A 473 -2.27 8.00 6.83
N ALA A 474 -0.96 8.12 7.09
CA ALA A 474 0.08 7.54 6.25
C ALA A 474 -0.08 6.02 6.17
N GLU A 475 -0.22 5.34 7.31
CA GLU A 475 -0.30 3.88 7.32
C GLU A 475 -1.58 3.35 6.67
N THR A 476 -2.72 4.01 6.92
CA THR A 476 -3.97 3.65 6.22
C THR A 476 -3.82 3.84 4.70
N PHE A 477 -3.16 4.91 4.26
CA PHE A 477 -2.88 5.16 2.84
C PHE A 477 -1.96 4.09 2.24
N LYS A 478 -0.80 3.81 2.86
CA LYS A 478 0.16 2.80 2.40
C LYS A 478 -0.52 1.45 2.22
N ARG A 479 -1.24 0.98 3.25
CA ARG A 479 -1.95 -0.33 3.24
C ARG A 479 -3.00 -0.45 2.15
N LEU A 480 -3.82 0.59 1.96
CA LEU A 480 -4.79 0.62 0.87
C LEU A 480 -4.08 0.63 -0.49
N HIS A 481 -3.02 1.42 -0.63
CA HIS A 481 -2.28 1.58 -1.87
C HIS A 481 -1.64 0.25 -2.31
N VAL A 482 -0.84 -0.40 -1.46
CA VAL A 482 -0.14 -1.65 -1.82
C VAL A 482 -1.09 -2.84 -2.06
N LEU A 483 -2.32 -2.77 -1.52
CA LEU A 483 -3.37 -3.76 -1.79
C LEU A 483 -4.26 -3.40 -2.99
N GLY A 484 -3.91 -2.37 -3.76
CA GLY A 484 -4.52 -2.08 -5.05
C GLY A 484 -5.47 -0.89 -5.10
N SER A 485 -5.65 -0.12 -4.02
CA SER A 485 -6.45 1.11 -4.12
C SER A 485 -5.76 2.12 -5.04
N ASN A 486 -6.43 2.49 -6.14
CA ASN A 486 -6.07 3.61 -7.00
C ASN A 486 -6.92 4.86 -6.74
N ALA A 487 -7.69 4.89 -5.64
CA ALA A 487 -8.50 6.03 -5.23
C ALA A 487 -7.67 7.15 -4.58
N ARG A 488 -8.17 8.39 -4.67
CA ARG A 488 -7.60 9.56 -3.99
C ARG A 488 -7.83 9.44 -2.49
N PHE A 489 -6.87 9.90 -1.69
CA PHE A 489 -6.95 9.80 -0.23
C PHE A 489 -6.93 11.17 0.46
N ALA A 490 -7.73 11.33 1.51
CA ALA A 490 -7.74 12.48 2.40
C ALA A 490 -7.80 12.07 3.88
N GLY A 491 -6.78 12.47 4.65
CA GLY A 491 -6.78 12.32 6.11
C GLY A 491 -7.43 13.53 6.81
N ILE A 492 -8.22 13.30 7.86
CA ILE A 492 -8.84 14.35 8.69
C ILE A 492 -8.27 14.30 10.10
N THR A 493 -7.51 15.33 10.46
CA THR A 493 -7.08 15.55 11.84
C THR A 493 -8.08 16.42 12.59
N TRP A 494 -8.50 16.00 13.78
CA TRP A 494 -9.37 16.77 14.67
C TRP A 494 -8.82 16.80 16.11
N ASN A 495 -9.33 17.70 16.95
CA ASN A 495 -8.83 17.84 18.32
C ASN A 495 -9.38 16.73 19.24
N GLY A 496 -8.80 15.52 19.15
CA GLY A 496 -9.21 14.35 19.94
C GLY A 496 -8.34 14.07 21.17
N ASP A 497 -7.20 14.75 21.31
CA ASP A 497 -6.24 14.56 22.40
C ASP A 497 -6.53 15.45 23.61
N THR A 498 -7.58 15.07 24.35
CA THR A 498 -8.01 15.76 25.56
C THR A 498 -7.43 15.17 26.85
N GLY A 499 -6.46 14.25 26.75
CA GLY A 499 -5.94 13.51 27.90
C GLY A 499 -7.05 12.67 28.54
N LEU A 500 -7.16 12.67 29.86
CA LEU A 500 -8.12 11.81 30.58
C LEU A 500 -9.60 12.22 30.45
N ASP A 501 -9.89 13.43 29.96
CA ASP A 501 -11.28 13.91 29.81
C ASP A 501 -11.91 13.43 28.49
N TYR A 502 -12.43 12.21 28.51
CA TYR A 502 -13.12 11.60 27.36
C TYR A 502 -14.37 12.40 26.95
N HIS A 503 -15.12 12.94 27.91
CA HIS A 503 -16.35 13.69 27.60
C HIS A 503 -16.03 15.00 26.86
N LYS A 504 -14.89 15.62 27.15
CA LYS A 504 -14.38 16.76 26.38
C LYS A 504 -14.10 16.38 24.94
N ALA A 505 -13.49 15.22 24.67
CA ALA A 505 -13.27 14.75 23.30
C ALA A 505 -14.59 14.49 22.56
N VAL A 506 -15.60 13.88 23.20
CA VAL A 506 -16.93 13.68 22.59
C VAL A 506 -17.55 15.02 22.19
N PHE A 507 -17.46 16.03 23.04
CA PHE A 507 -17.97 17.37 22.76
C PHE A 507 -17.26 18.05 21.57
N GLN A 508 -15.94 17.85 21.45
CA GLN A 508 -15.14 18.37 20.34
C GLN A 508 -15.37 17.59 19.04
N ALA A 509 -15.63 16.28 19.13
CA ALA A 509 -15.91 15.43 17.97
C ALA A 509 -17.16 15.89 17.20
N PHE A 510 -18.23 16.25 17.91
CA PHE A 510 -19.44 16.82 17.28
C PHE A 510 -19.15 18.12 16.52
N GLN A 511 -18.36 19.02 17.12
CA GLN A 511 -17.99 20.30 16.48
C GLN A 511 -17.13 20.07 15.22
N ALA A 512 -16.17 19.14 15.29
CA ALA A 512 -15.37 18.77 14.12
C ALA A 512 -16.23 18.17 13.00
N GLY A 513 -17.20 17.33 13.34
CA GLY A 513 -18.11 16.72 12.36
C GLY A 513 -18.99 17.75 11.62
N ASP A 514 -19.42 18.82 12.29
CA ASP A 514 -20.18 19.91 11.65
C ASP A 514 -19.39 20.63 10.54
N GLU A 515 -18.06 20.64 10.63
CA GLU A 515 -17.20 21.33 9.66
C GLU A 515 -16.86 20.49 8.42
N ILE A 516 -17.00 19.16 8.48
CA ILE A 516 -16.61 18.25 7.40
C ILE A 516 -17.32 18.55 6.07
N PRO A 517 -18.65 18.78 5.99
CA PRO A 517 -19.30 19.07 4.72
C PRO A 517 -18.69 20.27 3.98
N ARG A 518 -18.24 21.28 4.72
CA ARG A 518 -17.56 22.46 4.18
C ARG A 518 -16.09 22.15 3.84
N ALA A 519 -15.38 21.48 4.74
CA ALA A 519 -13.96 21.20 4.61
C ALA A 519 -13.65 20.23 3.46
N LEU A 520 -14.55 19.29 3.16
CA LEU A 520 -14.45 18.35 2.04
C LEU A 520 -15.19 18.83 0.79
N GLY A 521 -15.39 20.14 0.61
CA GLY A 521 -16.07 20.69 -0.58
C GLY A 521 -15.37 20.36 -1.92
N PHE A 522 -14.14 19.87 -1.88
CA PHE A 522 -13.37 19.41 -3.05
C PHE A 522 -13.57 17.93 -3.40
N VAL A 523 -14.30 17.17 -2.57
CA VAL A 523 -14.52 15.73 -2.71
C VAL A 523 -15.88 15.44 -3.34
N ASP A 524 -15.94 14.46 -4.25
CA ASP A 524 -17.21 13.90 -4.72
C ASP A 524 -17.75 12.89 -3.69
N GLN A 525 -18.70 13.35 -2.87
CA GLN A 525 -19.30 12.57 -1.79
C GLN A 525 -19.93 11.26 -2.30
N SER A 526 -20.55 11.29 -3.49
CA SER A 526 -21.21 10.12 -4.09
C SER A 526 -20.25 9.01 -4.52
N ARG A 527 -18.95 9.29 -4.51
CA ARG A 527 -17.85 8.37 -4.84
C ARG A 527 -16.84 8.25 -3.69
N THR A 528 -17.28 8.54 -2.47
CA THR A 528 -16.41 8.54 -1.28
C THR A 528 -16.69 7.36 -0.36
N LEU A 529 -15.63 6.67 0.04
CA LEU A 529 -15.57 5.85 1.25
C LEU A 529 -15.17 6.74 2.43
N LEU A 530 -16.06 6.88 3.42
CA LEU A 530 -15.75 7.50 4.70
C LEU A 530 -15.36 6.41 5.70
N ILE A 531 -14.25 6.58 6.39
CA ILE A 531 -13.76 5.68 7.44
C ILE A 531 -13.68 6.46 8.75
N GLY A 532 -14.35 5.97 9.78
CA GLY A 532 -14.20 6.48 11.15
C GLY A 532 -13.62 5.38 12.05
N HIS A 533 -12.55 5.69 12.77
CA HIS A 533 -12.02 4.80 13.82
C HIS A 533 -12.39 5.28 15.22
N SER A 534 -12.74 4.36 16.12
CA SER A 534 -12.94 4.68 17.54
C SER A 534 -13.92 5.84 17.73
N LEU A 535 -13.57 6.86 18.53
CA LEU A 535 -14.36 8.08 18.75
C LEU A 535 -14.47 8.97 17.49
N GLY A 536 -13.59 8.80 16.50
CA GLY A 536 -13.71 9.42 15.18
C GLY A 536 -15.02 9.08 14.48
N ASN A 537 -15.70 8.00 14.88
CA ASN A 537 -17.05 7.68 14.43
C ASN A 537 -18.10 8.71 14.86
N ILE A 538 -17.91 9.46 15.95
CA ILE A 538 -18.79 10.60 16.28
C ILE A 538 -18.58 11.73 15.27
N VAL A 539 -17.32 12.02 14.90
CA VAL A 539 -16.98 13.03 13.89
C VAL A 539 -17.60 12.64 12.54
N ALA A 540 -17.37 11.41 12.09
CA ALA A 540 -17.86 10.89 10.82
C ALA A 540 -19.41 10.80 10.79
N ALA A 541 -20.05 10.27 11.84
CA ALA A 541 -21.50 10.19 11.90
C ALA A 541 -22.15 11.59 11.99
N GLN A 542 -21.50 12.53 12.70
CA GLN A 542 -21.97 13.92 12.75
C GLN A 542 -21.81 14.61 11.40
N ALA A 543 -20.72 14.38 10.66
CA ALA A 543 -20.58 14.87 9.30
C ALA A 543 -21.71 14.38 8.39
N VAL A 544 -22.06 13.10 8.50
CA VAL A 544 -23.20 12.54 7.77
C VAL A 544 -24.50 13.23 8.18
N GLN A 545 -24.72 13.40 9.48
CA GLN A 545 -25.88 14.09 10.02
C GLN A 545 -25.95 15.57 9.61
N ALA A 546 -24.80 16.22 9.40
CA ALA A 546 -24.65 17.61 8.96
C ALA A 546 -24.77 17.80 7.43
N GLY A 547 -24.82 16.72 6.65
CA GLY A 547 -25.14 16.75 5.23
C GLY A 547 -24.11 16.10 4.31
N PHE A 548 -22.97 15.65 4.81
CA PHE A 548 -22.00 14.89 4.01
C PHE A 548 -22.58 13.51 3.68
N THR A 549 -22.73 13.16 2.40
CA THR A 549 -23.43 11.94 1.98
C THR A 549 -22.47 11.02 1.23
N PRO A 550 -21.59 10.28 1.94
CA PRO A 550 -20.64 9.39 1.32
C PRO A 550 -21.34 8.19 0.67
N ALA A 551 -20.68 7.54 -0.30
CA ALA A 551 -21.17 6.33 -0.93
C ALA A 551 -21.19 5.13 0.04
N ARG A 552 -20.18 5.07 0.91
CA ARG A 552 -19.96 4.04 1.92
C ARG A 552 -19.40 4.67 3.19
N TYR A 553 -19.76 4.11 4.35
CA TYR A 553 -19.25 4.53 5.65
C TYR A 553 -18.80 3.31 6.46
N PHE A 554 -17.49 3.13 6.63
CA PHE A 554 -16.93 2.06 7.46
C PHE A 554 -16.70 2.58 8.88
N MET A 555 -17.35 1.92 9.83
CA MET A 555 -17.25 2.20 11.25
C MET A 555 -16.27 1.21 11.90
N LEU A 556 -15.00 1.58 12.02
CA LEU A 556 -13.94 0.72 12.58
C LEU A 556 -13.91 0.84 14.11
N ASN A 557 -14.17 -0.28 14.80
CA ASN A 557 -14.08 -0.41 16.26
C ASN A 557 -14.76 0.79 16.96
N ALA A 558 -15.97 1.13 16.51
CA ALA A 558 -16.60 2.41 16.82
C ALA A 558 -16.90 2.61 18.31
N ALA A 559 -16.31 3.65 18.90
CA ALA A 559 -16.64 4.15 20.24
C ALA A 559 -17.92 5.01 20.19
N LEU A 560 -19.00 4.38 19.76
CA LEU A 560 -20.30 4.97 19.50
C LEU A 560 -21.38 4.01 20.02
N PRO A 561 -22.42 4.47 20.75
CA PRO A 561 -23.42 3.54 21.26
C PRO A 561 -24.31 3.02 20.13
N VAL A 562 -24.63 1.72 20.18
CA VAL A 562 -25.47 1.04 19.17
C VAL A 562 -26.78 1.80 18.93
N GLU A 563 -27.44 2.28 19.99
CA GLU A 563 -28.69 3.03 19.88
C GLU A 563 -28.57 4.29 19.00
N ALA A 564 -27.38 4.88 18.88
CA ALA A 564 -27.17 6.07 18.05
C ALA A 564 -27.35 5.82 16.55
N ILE A 565 -27.14 4.57 16.12
CA ILE A 565 -27.36 4.14 14.75
C ILE A 565 -28.73 3.49 14.61
N VAL A 566 -29.08 2.49 15.43
CA VAL A 566 -30.31 1.70 15.22
C VAL A 566 -31.56 2.27 15.90
N GLY A 567 -31.41 3.15 16.89
CA GLY A 567 -32.50 3.64 17.75
C GLY A 567 -32.78 2.76 18.98
N ASP A 568 -33.92 2.98 19.64
CA ASP A 568 -34.32 2.33 20.91
C ASP A 568 -34.82 0.86 20.74
N VAL A 569 -34.49 0.15 19.65
CA VAL A 569 -35.13 -1.15 19.30
C VAL A 569 -34.38 -2.35 19.89
N GLY A 570 -35.02 -3.12 20.78
CA GLY A 570 -34.58 -4.48 21.16
C GLY A 570 -33.37 -4.57 22.09
N LEU A 571 -33.02 -3.49 22.80
CA LEU A 571 -31.73 -3.35 23.52
C LEU A 571 -31.87 -3.38 25.06
N ALA A 572 -32.93 -4.02 25.58
CA ALA A 572 -33.24 -4.00 27.01
C ALA A 572 -32.15 -4.67 27.87
N GLU A 573 -31.56 -5.77 27.40
CA GLU A 573 -30.49 -6.49 28.12
C GLU A 573 -29.20 -5.66 28.21
N GLN A 574 -28.81 -5.01 27.12
CA GLN A 574 -27.67 -4.09 27.12
C GLN A 574 -27.92 -2.93 28.09
N GLY A 575 -29.15 -2.39 28.11
CA GLY A 575 -29.56 -1.36 29.06
C GLY A 575 -29.38 -1.78 30.51
N ALA A 576 -29.74 -3.00 30.88
CA ALA A 576 -29.54 -3.51 32.24
C ALA A 576 -28.05 -3.58 32.62
N GLN A 577 -27.18 -3.95 31.68
CA GLN A 577 -25.73 -4.03 31.90
C GLN A 577 -25.03 -2.67 31.88
N MET A 578 -25.56 -1.72 31.11
CA MET A 578 -25.11 -0.31 31.04
C MET A 578 -25.74 0.56 32.15
N THR A 579 -26.46 -0.05 33.09
CA THR A 579 -27.00 0.63 34.28
C THR A 579 -26.16 0.28 35.50
N GLU A 580 -25.76 1.30 36.26
CA GLU A 580 -25.10 1.13 37.55
C GLU A 580 -25.94 0.25 38.48
N ILE A 581 -25.32 -0.66 39.22
CA ILE A 581 -25.98 -1.64 40.09
C ILE A 581 -26.97 -1.00 41.07
N LEU A 582 -26.62 0.18 41.62
CA LEU A 582 -27.46 0.93 42.55
C LEU A 582 -28.79 1.40 41.92
N TRP A 583 -28.81 1.61 40.61
CA TRP A 583 -29.98 2.14 39.89
C TRP A 583 -30.80 1.07 39.18
N ARG A 584 -30.31 -0.17 39.07
CA ARG A 584 -31.02 -1.30 38.44
C ARG A 584 -32.44 -1.57 38.99
N PRO A 585 -32.74 -1.38 40.30
CA PRO A 585 -34.10 -1.56 40.81
C PRO A 585 -35.11 -0.48 40.37
N TYR A 586 -34.65 0.63 39.78
CA TYR A 586 -35.50 1.76 39.39
C TYR A 586 -35.99 1.61 37.94
N VAL A 587 -37.20 2.11 37.68
CA VAL A 587 -37.80 2.07 36.33
C VAL A 587 -37.10 3.04 35.37
N ARG A 588 -36.86 2.59 34.12
CA ARG A 588 -36.05 3.32 33.11
C ARG A 588 -36.50 4.76 32.84
N ARG A 589 -37.80 5.06 32.93
CA ARG A 589 -38.32 6.42 32.71
C ARG A 589 -37.75 7.50 33.66
N LEU A 590 -37.11 7.07 34.74
CA LEU A 590 -36.43 7.96 35.68
C LEU A 590 -35.01 8.35 35.21
N PHE A 591 -34.44 7.61 34.25
CA PHE A 591 -33.04 7.73 33.86
C PHE A 591 -32.78 8.99 33.04
N ALA A 592 -31.58 9.56 33.20
CA ALA A 592 -31.14 10.70 32.40
C ALA A 592 -31.22 10.40 30.89
N SER A 593 -30.96 9.15 30.49
CA SER A 593 -31.08 8.67 29.10
C SER A 593 -32.49 8.72 28.53
N ASP A 594 -33.53 8.66 29.37
CA ASP A 594 -34.94 8.74 28.97
C ASP A 594 -35.54 10.13 29.28
N TRP A 595 -34.77 11.08 29.83
CA TRP A 595 -35.23 12.43 30.15
C TRP A 595 -35.85 13.15 28.95
N TYR A 596 -35.30 12.92 27.75
CA TYR A 596 -35.78 13.51 26.50
C TYR A 596 -37.24 13.15 26.17
N LYS A 597 -37.81 12.13 26.80
CA LYS A 597 -39.21 11.69 26.60
C LYS A 597 -40.20 12.53 27.39
N LEU A 598 -39.75 13.26 28.42
CA LEU A 598 -40.59 14.04 29.35
C LEU A 598 -41.12 15.37 28.78
N PRO A 599 -40.36 16.14 27.97
CA PRO A 599 -40.88 17.36 27.35
C PRO A 599 -42.09 17.10 26.44
N PRO A 600 -43.02 18.07 26.26
CA PRO A 600 -44.19 17.92 25.41
C PRO A 600 -43.86 17.56 23.95
N ALA A 601 -44.81 16.94 23.23
CA ALA A 601 -44.65 16.64 21.81
C ALA A 601 -44.35 17.91 20.98
N GLY A 602 -43.46 17.79 19.99
CA GLY A 602 -42.99 18.93 19.20
C GLY A 602 -41.87 19.76 19.85
N ASP A 603 -41.51 19.48 21.10
CA ASP A 603 -40.38 20.15 21.77
C ASP A 603 -39.03 19.63 21.27
N ARG A 604 -38.12 20.54 20.92
CA ARG A 604 -36.77 20.20 20.43
C ARG A 604 -35.92 19.44 21.45
N ARG A 605 -36.19 19.57 22.74
CA ARG A 605 -35.53 18.77 23.80
C ARG A 605 -35.73 17.27 23.61
N ARG A 606 -36.78 16.84 22.90
CA ARG A 606 -37.01 15.43 22.52
C ARG A 606 -35.97 14.89 21.53
N THR A 607 -35.10 15.74 20.97
CA THR A 607 -33.99 15.32 20.09
C THR A 607 -32.67 15.10 20.84
N TYR A 608 -32.63 15.39 22.15
CA TYR A 608 -31.42 15.27 22.96
C TYR A 608 -31.32 13.86 23.55
N SER A 609 -31.11 12.87 22.67
CA SER A 609 -30.86 11.48 23.05
C SER A 609 -29.83 10.85 22.11
N TRP A 610 -29.13 9.83 22.60
CA TRP A 610 -28.25 9.04 21.74
C TRP A 610 -29.04 8.39 20.61
N SER A 611 -30.24 7.86 20.86
CA SER A 611 -31.07 7.23 19.82
C SER A 611 -31.56 8.14 18.68
N ASN A 612 -31.45 9.46 18.90
CA ASN A 612 -31.73 10.48 17.90
C ASN A 612 -30.44 11.18 17.42
N ALA A 613 -29.25 10.72 17.82
CA ALA A 613 -27.98 11.37 17.51
C ALA A 613 -27.72 11.40 16.00
N PHE A 614 -27.79 10.22 15.34
CA PHE A 614 -27.37 10.01 13.95
C PHE A 614 -28.45 9.36 13.10
N SER A 615 -29.67 9.91 13.17
CA SER A 615 -30.82 9.45 12.37
C SER A 615 -30.56 9.40 10.87
N ARG A 616 -29.72 10.29 10.34
CA ARG A 616 -29.39 10.32 8.91
C ARG A 616 -28.52 9.14 8.48
N VAL A 617 -27.55 8.72 9.29
CA VAL A 617 -26.74 7.52 9.02
C VAL A 617 -27.65 6.30 8.85
N ARG A 618 -28.59 6.15 9.79
CA ARG A 618 -29.64 5.11 9.74
C ARG A 618 -30.53 5.19 8.51
N SER A 619 -30.89 6.38 8.04
CA SER A 619 -31.78 6.50 6.87
C SER A 619 -31.08 6.22 5.53
N LEU A 620 -29.76 6.43 5.48
CA LEU A 620 -28.99 6.31 4.25
C LEU A 620 -28.57 4.87 3.96
N ASN A 621 -28.52 4.00 4.97
CA ASN A 621 -28.20 2.59 4.79
C ASN A 621 -26.84 2.36 4.10
N ILE A 622 -25.85 3.20 4.44
CA ILE A 622 -24.51 3.21 3.83
C ILE A 622 -23.41 2.68 4.76
N ALA A 623 -23.76 2.28 5.99
CA ALA A 623 -22.80 1.97 7.03
C ALA A 623 -22.43 0.48 7.07
N THR A 624 -21.14 0.19 7.25
CA THR A 624 -20.62 -1.14 7.57
C THR A 624 -20.00 -1.06 8.96
N ASN A 625 -20.62 -1.72 9.94
CA ASN A 625 -20.12 -1.80 11.30
C ASN A 625 -19.02 -2.86 11.39
N CYS A 626 -17.77 -2.43 11.41
CA CYS A 626 -16.61 -3.29 11.57
C CYS A 626 -16.31 -3.41 13.07
N TYR A 627 -16.83 -4.48 13.68
CA TYR A 627 -16.78 -4.69 15.12
C TYR A 627 -15.88 -5.89 15.45
N SER A 628 -15.32 -5.92 16.66
CA SER A 628 -14.54 -7.04 17.16
C SER A 628 -15.09 -7.52 18.51
N PRO A 629 -15.54 -8.77 18.66
CA PRO A 629 -15.78 -9.38 19.97
C PRO A 629 -14.50 -9.39 20.85
N GLY A 630 -13.34 -9.37 20.19
CA GLY A 630 -11.99 -9.29 20.73
C GLY A 630 -11.61 -7.96 21.37
N GLU A 631 -12.44 -6.92 21.25
CA GLU A 631 -12.15 -5.57 21.77
C GLU A 631 -11.68 -5.57 23.23
N ASP A 632 -10.73 -4.69 23.50
CA ASP A 632 -10.25 -4.32 24.84
C ASP A 632 -10.82 -2.94 25.25
N VAL A 633 -10.77 -1.93 24.38
CA VAL A 633 -11.20 -0.56 24.68
C VAL A 633 -12.71 -0.39 24.72
N THR A 634 -13.40 -0.80 23.65
CA THR A 634 -14.85 -0.55 23.50
C THR A 634 -15.72 -1.64 24.12
N ASN A 635 -15.12 -2.67 24.70
CA ASN A 635 -15.87 -3.76 25.30
C ASN A 635 -16.71 -3.32 26.52
N CYS A 636 -17.70 -4.14 26.85
CA CYS A 636 -18.64 -3.86 27.94
C CYS A 636 -18.71 -5.04 28.93
N PRO A 637 -17.70 -5.24 29.80
CA PRO A 637 -17.61 -6.40 30.68
C PRO A 637 -18.81 -6.49 31.64
N ALA A 638 -19.42 -7.66 31.78
CA ALA A 638 -20.62 -7.84 32.60
C ALA A 638 -20.36 -7.66 34.11
N ASP A 639 -19.14 -7.94 34.58
CA ASP A 639 -18.68 -7.77 35.96
C ASP A 639 -18.49 -6.28 36.35
N MET A 640 -18.31 -5.40 35.37
CA MET A 640 -18.24 -3.96 35.57
C MET A 640 -19.64 -3.38 35.81
N THR A 641 -19.98 -3.13 37.07
CA THR A 641 -21.36 -2.77 37.47
C THR A 641 -21.50 -1.43 38.23
N SER A 642 -20.41 -0.70 38.49
CA SER A 642 -20.45 0.57 39.25
C SER A 642 -19.53 1.64 38.65
N ALA A 643 -19.79 2.91 38.96
CA ALA A 643 -18.95 4.08 38.65
C ALA A 643 -17.83 4.33 39.70
N SER A 644 -17.88 3.64 40.85
CA SER A 644 -16.95 3.78 41.99
C SER A 644 -15.58 3.12 41.77
N VAL A 645 -15.21 2.90 40.51
CA VAL A 645 -14.15 1.97 40.13
C VAL A 645 -12.78 2.65 40.23
N LEU A 646 -12.41 2.97 41.47
CA LEU A 646 -11.03 3.14 41.90
C LEU A 646 -10.24 1.84 41.72
N ALA A 647 -10.93 0.69 41.67
CA ALA A 647 -10.31 -0.62 41.51
C ALA A 647 -9.75 -0.84 40.08
N THR A 648 -10.40 -0.44 38.99
CA THR A 648 -9.88 -0.76 37.63
C THR A 648 -8.67 0.07 37.24
N PHE A 649 -8.59 1.35 37.62
CA PHE A 649 -7.40 2.18 37.34
C PHE A 649 -6.16 1.80 38.17
N TRP A 650 -6.32 1.10 39.30
CA TRP A 650 -5.21 0.79 40.24
C TRP A 650 -4.99 -0.72 40.53
N SER A 651 -5.79 -1.64 39.96
CA SER A 651 -5.68 -3.10 40.22
C SER A 651 -4.83 -3.89 39.22
N GLY A 652 -4.09 -3.23 38.33
CA GLY A 652 -3.20 -3.93 37.38
C GLY A 652 -3.94 -4.79 36.34
N ARG A 653 -5.23 -4.53 36.09
CA ARG A 653 -5.89 -4.97 34.85
C ARG A 653 -5.40 -4.06 33.72
N ALA A 654 -5.22 -4.60 32.51
CA ALA A 654 -4.78 -3.84 31.34
C ALA A 654 -5.53 -2.50 31.27
N ILE A 655 -4.76 -1.40 31.22
CA ILE A 655 -5.22 -0.02 31.46
C ILE A 655 -6.38 0.39 30.55
N ASP A 656 -6.54 -0.32 29.42
CA ASP A 656 -7.52 -0.02 28.37
C ASP A 656 -8.78 -0.90 28.40
N TYR A 657 -8.88 -1.89 29.30
CA TYR A 657 -10.00 -2.84 29.31
C TYR A 657 -11.31 -2.23 29.85
N GLY A 658 -12.34 -2.14 29.01
CA GLY A 658 -13.69 -1.67 29.38
C GLY A 658 -13.78 -0.17 29.63
N VAL A 659 -12.89 0.61 29.02
CA VAL A 659 -12.83 2.06 29.17
C VAL A 659 -14.12 2.72 28.69
N TRP A 660 -14.68 2.28 27.55
CA TRP A 660 -15.96 2.83 27.05
C TRP A 660 -17.07 2.76 28.10
N LYS A 661 -17.31 1.57 28.65
CA LYS A 661 -18.35 1.36 29.67
C LYS A 661 -18.09 2.20 30.93
N THR A 662 -16.82 2.31 31.33
CA THR A 662 -16.42 3.12 32.49
C THR A 662 -16.80 4.58 32.30
N GLN A 663 -16.50 5.17 31.13
CA GLN A 663 -16.79 6.58 30.85
C GLN A 663 -18.29 6.89 30.82
N GLU A 664 -19.12 5.95 30.36
CA GLU A 664 -20.59 6.09 30.37
C GLU A 664 -21.19 5.96 31.78
N LEU A 665 -20.62 5.09 32.64
CA LEU A 665 -21.01 4.98 34.05
C LEU A 665 -20.56 6.19 34.88
N LEU A 666 -19.51 6.92 34.45
CA LEU A 666 -19.02 8.13 35.15
C LEU A 666 -19.86 9.39 34.89
N LYS A 667 -20.69 9.42 33.85
CA LYS A 667 -21.50 10.61 33.52
C LYS A 667 -22.36 11.05 34.71
N GLY A 668 -22.27 12.34 35.04
CA GLY A 668 -23.01 12.95 36.15
C GLY A 668 -22.57 12.54 37.56
N VAL A 669 -21.56 11.68 37.70
CA VAL A 669 -21.00 11.32 39.00
C VAL A 669 -20.06 12.44 39.45
N GLY A 670 -20.23 12.95 40.68
CA GLY A 670 -19.36 13.97 41.25
C GLY A 670 -18.09 13.38 41.90
N TRP A 671 -17.06 14.22 42.12
CA TRP A 671 -15.78 13.83 42.74
C TRP A 671 -15.92 13.13 44.10
N ASN A 672 -16.97 13.43 44.86
CA ASN A 672 -17.30 12.78 46.13
C ASN A 672 -17.59 11.27 46.02
N ARG A 673 -17.82 10.74 44.80
CA ARG A 673 -18.19 9.34 44.55
C ARG A 673 -17.19 8.58 43.68
N SER A 674 -16.35 9.26 42.91
CA SER A 674 -15.31 8.64 42.09
C SER A 674 -14.17 9.61 41.83
N LEU A 675 -12.91 9.17 42.06
CA LEU A 675 -11.74 9.98 41.70
C LEU A 675 -11.61 10.14 40.17
N GLY A 676 -12.18 9.24 39.36
CA GLY A 676 -12.22 9.38 37.90
C GLY A 676 -12.99 10.62 37.43
N ALA A 677 -13.95 11.11 38.24
CA ALA A 677 -14.66 12.35 37.98
C ALA A 677 -13.81 13.61 38.23
N LEU A 678 -12.63 13.51 38.88
CA LEU A 678 -11.70 14.64 39.05
C LEU A 678 -11.05 15.06 37.73
N ALA A 679 -10.91 14.12 36.79
CA ALA A 679 -10.34 14.39 35.48
C ALA A 679 -11.35 15.03 34.51
N MET A 680 -12.64 15.08 34.88
CA MET A 680 -13.71 15.65 34.04
C MET A 680 -13.87 17.13 34.37
N GLU A 681 -13.64 18.00 33.37
CA GLU A 681 -13.76 19.46 33.53
C GLU A 681 -15.17 19.87 33.99
N ARG A 682 -16.18 19.07 33.64
CA ARG A 682 -17.60 19.39 33.85
C ARG A 682 -18.43 18.14 34.05
N SER A 683 -19.30 18.14 35.06
CA SER A 683 -20.23 17.05 35.38
C SER A 683 -21.65 17.59 35.60
N GLN A 684 -22.66 16.87 35.12
CA GLN A 684 -24.09 17.19 35.23
C GLN A 684 -24.93 15.95 34.87
N GLY A 685 -26.21 15.90 35.22
CA GLY A 685 -27.08 14.81 34.74
C GLY A 685 -26.66 13.43 35.22
N GLY A 686 -26.68 12.49 34.27
CA GLY A 686 -26.09 11.15 34.37
C GLY A 686 -26.61 10.34 35.53
N TRP A 687 -25.69 9.76 36.31
CA TRP A 687 -25.96 8.91 37.46
C TRP A 687 -25.82 9.64 38.81
N GLY A 688 -25.66 10.97 38.79
CA GLY A 688 -25.61 11.79 39.99
C GLY A 688 -26.94 11.75 40.74
N PHE A 689 -26.94 11.62 42.06
CA PHE A 689 -28.19 11.60 42.83
C PHE A 689 -28.76 13.02 43.02
N ASN A 690 -30.05 13.23 42.77
CA ASN A 690 -30.73 14.50 43.08
C ASN A 690 -31.26 14.51 44.51
N PRO A 691 -30.78 15.44 45.37
CA PRO A 691 -31.31 15.67 46.71
C PRO A 691 -32.82 15.94 46.82
N ALA A 692 -33.48 16.36 45.73
CA ALA A 692 -34.94 16.58 45.72
C ALA A 692 -35.72 15.29 46.00
N TRP A 693 -35.14 14.13 45.69
CA TRP A 693 -35.77 12.81 45.83
C TRP A 693 -35.15 11.98 46.95
N ARG A 694 -34.87 12.61 48.10
CA ARG A 694 -34.34 11.93 49.30
C ARG A 694 -35.36 10.95 49.88
N GLY A 695 -34.88 9.76 50.20
CA GLY A 695 -35.58 8.79 51.04
C GLY A 695 -35.47 9.14 52.53
N PRO A 696 -35.85 8.20 53.42
CA PRO A 696 -35.79 8.41 54.87
C PRO A 696 -34.38 8.80 55.37
N TYR A 697 -34.33 9.60 56.43
CA TYR A 697 -33.07 9.94 57.10
C TYR A 697 -32.56 8.74 57.92
N ILE A 698 -31.31 8.34 57.67
CA ILE A 698 -30.62 7.25 58.34
C ILE A 698 -29.57 7.86 59.28
N PRO A 699 -29.79 7.83 60.60
CA PRO A 699 -28.82 8.35 61.57
C PRO A 699 -27.56 7.47 61.63
N ASN A 700 -26.38 8.09 61.80
CA ASN A 700 -25.09 7.38 61.91
C ASN A 700 -24.82 6.84 63.33
N GLY A 701 -25.76 7.02 64.26
CA GLY A 701 -25.66 6.57 65.63
C GLY A 701 -26.98 6.77 66.40
N PRO A 702 -27.05 6.32 67.65
CA PRO A 702 -28.27 6.34 68.45
C PRO A 702 -28.68 7.74 68.94
N PHE A 703 -27.82 8.75 68.79
CA PHE A 703 -28.06 10.12 69.28
C PHE A 703 -28.15 11.13 68.12
N LYS A 704 -28.97 12.17 68.29
CA LYS A 704 -29.18 13.24 67.29
C LYS A 704 -27.90 13.99 66.88
N GLY A 705 -26.85 13.97 67.70
CA GLY A 705 -25.56 14.62 67.43
C GLY A 705 -24.59 13.83 66.55
N SER A 706 -24.87 12.56 66.27
CA SER A 706 -23.96 11.67 65.50
C SER A 706 -23.97 11.93 63.98
N GLY A 707 -24.80 12.88 63.52
CA GLY A 707 -25.06 13.08 62.10
C GLY A 707 -25.80 11.89 61.48
N GLY A 708 -25.93 11.91 60.16
CA GLY A 708 -26.69 10.91 59.41
C GLY A 708 -26.81 11.29 57.94
N ARG A 709 -27.31 10.36 57.13
CA ARG A 709 -27.46 10.53 55.68
C ARG A 709 -28.88 10.23 55.26
N TYR A 710 -29.37 10.93 54.24
CA TYR A 710 -30.63 10.55 53.62
C TYR A 710 -30.41 9.33 52.70
N GLY A 711 -31.30 8.33 52.81
CA GLY A 711 -31.32 7.20 51.89
C GLY A 711 -31.87 7.58 50.50
N LEU A 712 -31.90 6.60 49.59
CA LEU A 712 -32.55 6.75 48.29
C LEU A 712 -34.07 6.59 48.43
N LEU A 713 -34.85 7.28 47.60
CA LEU A 713 -36.30 7.10 47.54
C LEU A 713 -36.64 5.66 47.14
N HIS A 714 -37.58 5.00 47.84
CA HIS A 714 -37.93 3.61 47.53
C HIS A 714 -38.41 3.46 46.08
N PRO A 715 -37.98 2.41 45.32
CA PRO A 715 -38.30 2.28 43.90
C PRO A 715 -39.79 2.34 43.56
N SER A 716 -40.67 1.74 44.38
CA SER A 716 -42.13 1.78 44.15
C SER A 716 -42.75 3.16 44.37
N ILE A 717 -42.10 4.05 45.13
CA ILE A 717 -42.51 5.43 45.30
C ILE A 717 -41.98 6.27 44.13
N ALA A 718 -40.70 6.10 43.80
CA ALA A 718 -40.07 6.77 42.66
C ALA A 718 -40.81 6.46 41.34
N ALA A 719 -41.28 5.22 41.17
CA ALA A 719 -42.07 4.80 40.00
C ALA A 719 -43.43 5.51 39.85
N ARG A 720 -43.89 6.28 40.84
CA ARG A 720 -45.14 7.05 40.81
C ARG A 720 -44.97 8.54 40.52
N LEU A 721 -43.74 9.04 40.37
CA LEU A 721 -43.47 10.45 40.06
C LEU A 721 -44.03 10.84 38.69
N SER A 722 -44.74 11.97 38.57
CA SER A 722 -45.30 12.39 37.29
C SER A 722 -44.23 12.89 36.33
N GLU A 723 -44.52 12.91 35.02
CA GLU A 723 -43.59 13.45 34.02
C GLU A 723 -43.30 14.93 34.27
N ALA A 724 -44.31 15.71 34.68
CA ALA A 724 -44.15 17.12 35.02
C ALA A 724 -43.22 17.32 36.24
N GLN A 725 -43.30 16.43 37.24
CA GLN A 725 -42.38 16.43 38.37
C GLN A 725 -40.95 16.11 37.92
N LEU A 726 -40.77 15.07 37.10
CA LEU A 726 -39.45 14.65 36.62
C LEU A 726 -38.82 15.63 35.63
N LEU A 727 -39.62 16.38 34.88
CA LEU A 727 -39.11 17.42 33.98
C LEU A 727 -38.54 18.60 34.79
N ARG A 728 -39.28 19.02 35.84
CA ARG A 728 -38.89 20.11 36.74
C ARG A 728 -37.72 19.73 37.64
N ASP A 729 -37.80 18.56 38.26
CA ASP A 729 -36.83 18.04 39.20
C ASP A 729 -36.43 16.62 38.73
N PRO A 730 -35.40 16.49 37.85
CA PRO A 730 -34.97 15.19 37.34
C PRO A 730 -34.64 14.23 38.48
N PHE A 731 -34.83 12.94 38.25
CA PHE A 731 -34.55 11.93 39.29
C PHE A 731 -33.05 11.90 39.65
N PHE A 732 -32.20 12.11 38.65
CA PHE A 732 -30.75 12.29 38.76
C PHE A 732 -30.38 13.77 38.83
N ALA A 733 -29.08 14.06 39.01
CA ALA A 733 -28.57 15.41 39.15
C ALA A 733 -29.12 16.31 38.03
N PRO A 734 -29.59 17.52 38.33
CA PRO A 734 -30.14 18.40 37.31
C PRO A 734 -29.07 18.76 36.27
N PHE A 735 -29.52 19.15 35.08
CA PHE A 735 -28.62 19.71 34.07
C PHE A 735 -28.22 21.12 34.48
N ASN A 736 -27.01 21.52 34.11
CA ASN A 736 -26.49 22.82 34.51
C ASN A 736 -27.29 23.98 33.88
N GLN A 737 -27.93 23.73 32.73
CA GLN A 737 -28.84 24.69 32.11
C GLN A 737 -30.23 24.59 32.74
N GLY A 738 -30.46 25.34 33.83
CA GLY A 738 -31.73 25.31 34.57
C GLY A 738 -33.00 25.56 33.75
N TRP A 739 -32.89 26.21 32.58
CA TRP A 739 -34.02 26.40 31.66
C TRP A 739 -34.48 25.11 30.97
N LEU A 740 -33.65 24.07 30.88
CA LEU A 740 -34.03 22.77 30.33
C LEU A 740 -35.16 22.12 31.14
N HIS A 741 -35.28 22.45 32.43
CA HIS A 741 -36.26 21.89 33.36
C HIS A 741 -37.62 22.61 33.37
N ARG A 742 -37.81 23.61 32.50
CA ARG A 742 -39.10 24.32 32.42
C ARG A 742 -40.13 23.48 31.68
N LEU A 743 -41.38 23.48 32.15
CA LEU A 743 -42.46 22.73 31.50
C LEU A 743 -42.66 23.19 30.04
N ASN A 744 -42.76 24.51 29.85
CA ASN A 744 -42.95 25.14 28.55
C ASN A 744 -41.76 26.04 28.21
N LEU A 745 -41.23 25.88 26.99
CA LEU A 745 -40.27 26.79 26.39
C LEU A 745 -40.85 27.35 25.09
N PRO A 746 -40.60 28.62 24.74
CA PRO A 746 -40.99 29.14 23.44
C PRO A 746 -40.30 28.33 22.33
N VAL A 747 -41.08 27.87 21.34
CA VAL A 747 -40.58 27.08 20.19
C VAL A 747 -39.45 27.81 19.43
N ALA A 748 -39.46 29.14 19.44
CA ALA A 748 -38.45 29.99 18.80
C ALA A 748 -37.22 30.31 19.66
N SER A 749 -37.05 29.70 20.85
CA SER A 749 -35.95 30.07 21.75
C SER A 749 -34.57 29.85 21.09
N PRO A 750 -33.72 30.89 20.99
CA PRO A 750 -32.34 30.75 20.49
C PRO A 750 -31.51 29.73 21.26
N LEU A 751 -31.82 29.53 22.55
CA LEU A 751 -31.15 28.54 23.41
C LEU A 751 -31.36 27.10 22.94
N LEU A 752 -32.55 26.78 22.41
CA LEU A 752 -32.86 25.47 21.82
C LEU A 752 -32.22 25.28 20.44
N ARG A 753 -31.85 26.37 19.76
CA ARG A 753 -31.19 26.34 18.45
C ARG A 753 -29.70 26.07 18.53
N SER A 754 -29.08 26.31 19.68
CA SER A 754 -27.64 26.05 19.87
C SER A 754 -27.36 24.55 19.86
N PRO A 755 -26.60 24.02 18.88
CA PRO A 755 -26.24 22.61 18.85
C PRO A 755 -25.30 22.22 19.99
N HIS A 756 -24.54 23.18 20.54
CA HIS A 756 -23.59 22.95 21.63
C HIS A 756 -24.27 22.42 22.89
N ILE A 757 -25.53 22.80 23.15
CA ILE A 757 -26.30 22.26 24.28
C ILE A 757 -26.54 20.75 24.10
N ARG A 758 -26.94 20.33 22.90
CA ARG A 758 -27.13 18.91 22.59
C ARG A 758 -25.82 18.15 22.74
N TYR A 759 -24.71 18.69 22.24
CA TYR A 759 -23.39 18.06 22.30
C TYR A 759 -22.92 17.92 23.76
N ASP A 760 -23.05 18.95 24.57
CA ASP A 760 -22.70 18.94 25.99
C ASP A 760 -23.52 17.92 26.79
N LEU A 761 -24.82 17.81 26.49
CA LEU A 761 -25.69 16.84 27.12
C LEU A 761 -25.32 15.39 26.74
N LEU A 762 -25.11 15.09 25.45
CA LEU A 762 -24.71 13.75 25.01
C LEU A 762 -23.32 13.36 25.54
N ALA A 763 -22.39 14.32 25.55
CA ALA A 763 -21.03 14.12 26.02
C ALA A 763 -20.94 13.85 27.53
N ARG A 764 -21.71 14.57 28.36
CA ARG A 764 -21.49 14.61 29.82
C ARG A 764 -22.70 14.21 30.66
N ALA A 765 -23.91 14.39 30.15
CA ALA A 765 -25.15 14.33 30.93
C ALA A 765 -26.03 13.11 30.65
N ILE A 766 -25.96 12.56 29.45
CA ILE A 766 -26.86 11.51 28.97
C ILE A 766 -26.02 10.25 28.73
N PRO A 767 -26.08 9.26 29.65
CA PRO A 767 -25.43 7.97 29.47
C PRO A 767 -26.00 7.21 28.28
N ALA A 768 -25.14 6.54 27.54
CA ALA A 768 -25.53 5.51 26.60
C ALA A 768 -26.16 4.34 27.36
N MET A 769 -27.27 3.80 26.83
CA MET A 769 -27.95 2.63 27.39
C MET A 769 -27.65 1.35 26.60
N THR A 770 -26.63 1.38 25.75
CA THR A 770 -26.25 0.28 24.86
C THR A 770 -24.74 0.12 24.81
N PHE A 771 -24.29 -1.03 24.36
CA PHE A 771 -22.86 -1.29 24.15
C PHE A 771 -22.31 -0.40 23.03
N ALA A 772 -20.98 -0.29 22.97
CA ALA A 772 -20.34 0.33 21.82
C ALA A 772 -20.52 -0.55 20.57
N ALA A 773 -20.75 0.08 19.42
CA ALA A 773 -20.84 -0.58 18.13
C ALA A 773 -19.52 -1.27 17.73
N GLY A 774 -18.38 -0.81 18.27
CA GLY A 774 -17.07 -1.43 18.05
C GLY A 774 -16.89 -2.81 18.67
N ALA A 775 -17.62 -3.13 19.74
CA ALA A 775 -17.54 -4.41 20.45
C ALA A 775 -18.78 -5.28 20.26
N SER A 776 -19.74 -4.86 19.44
CA SER A 776 -21.03 -5.54 19.31
C SER A 776 -21.67 -5.29 17.94
N PRO A 777 -22.34 -6.30 17.37
CA PRO A 777 -23.06 -6.11 16.13
C PRO A 777 -24.26 -5.17 16.33
N LEU A 778 -24.60 -4.40 15.30
CA LEU A 778 -25.84 -3.64 15.24
C LEU A 778 -27.00 -4.62 15.03
N PRO A 779 -28.04 -4.66 15.88
CA PRO A 779 -29.15 -5.58 15.72
C PRO A 779 -30.10 -5.13 14.61
N GLY A 780 -30.64 -6.09 13.84
CA GLY A 780 -31.73 -5.83 12.88
C GLY A 780 -31.36 -5.02 11.63
N VAL A 781 -30.07 -4.75 11.40
CA VAL A 781 -29.60 -3.90 10.29
C VAL A 781 -29.53 -4.58 8.92
N ALA A 782 -29.49 -5.91 8.85
CA ALA A 782 -29.41 -6.64 7.57
C ALA A 782 -30.59 -6.33 6.63
N SER A 783 -31.76 -5.99 7.18
CA SER A 783 -32.94 -5.55 6.41
C SER A 783 -32.92 -4.06 6.01
N GLN A 784 -31.92 -3.30 6.46
CA GLN A 784 -31.78 -1.85 6.28
C GLN A 784 -30.47 -1.50 5.56
N GLY A 785 -29.87 -2.39 4.75
CA GLY A 785 -28.66 -2.10 3.97
C GLY A 785 -27.39 -1.74 4.75
N THR A 786 -27.44 -1.67 6.08
CA THR A 786 -26.30 -1.54 6.98
C THR A 786 -25.80 -2.94 7.33
N GLU A 787 -24.49 -3.18 7.23
CA GLU A 787 -23.89 -4.51 7.41
C GLU A 787 -23.10 -4.59 8.73
N ASN A 788 -23.01 -5.79 9.31
CA ASN A 788 -22.06 -6.09 10.38
C ASN A 788 -20.90 -6.91 9.80
N PHE A 789 -19.68 -6.45 10.04
CA PHE A 789 -18.45 -7.14 9.65
C PHE A 789 -17.64 -7.48 10.91
N ASP A 790 -17.52 -8.77 11.20
CA ASP A 790 -16.77 -9.26 12.35
C ASP A 790 -15.27 -9.27 12.02
N LEU A 791 -14.52 -8.36 12.63
CA LEU A 791 -13.09 -8.22 12.41
C LEU A 791 -12.29 -9.43 12.91
N GLU A 792 -12.77 -10.12 13.94
CA GLU A 792 -12.10 -11.30 14.49
C GLU A 792 -12.26 -12.51 13.58
N ALA A 793 -13.44 -12.71 13.03
CA ALA A 793 -13.73 -13.85 12.15
C ALA A 793 -13.37 -13.60 10.68
N LEU A 794 -13.53 -12.37 10.18
CA LEU A 794 -13.47 -12.03 8.75
C LEU A 794 -12.41 -10.97 8.42
N GLY A 795 -11.99 -10.17 9.39
CA GLY A 795 -10.99 -9.12 9.21
C GLY A 795 -9.55 -9.62 9.21
N ARG A 796 -9.32 -10.87 9.63
CA ARG A 796 -8.00 -11.50 9.78
C ARG A 796 -7.70 -12.48 8.66
N ALA A 797 -6.44 -12.55 8.26
CA ALA A 797 -5.94 -13.65 7.44
C ALA A 797 -6.06 -14.97 8.22
N SER A 798 -6.36 -16.06 7.51
CA SER A 798 -6.36 -17.39 8.09
C SER A 798 -4.94 -17.78 8.51
N GLY A 799 -4.79 -18.37 9.69
CA GLY A 799 -3.50 -18.88 10.18
C GLY A 799 -3.14 -18.33 11.55
N ARG A 800 -1.84 -18.13 11.78
CA ARG A 800 -1.31 -17.61 13.03
C ARG A 800 -1.67 -16.13 13.20
N TRP A 801 -2.18 -15.79 14.38
CA TRP A 801 -2.29 -14.40 14.84
C TRP A 801 -1.00 -14.03 15.60
N PRO A 802 -0.50 -12.79 15.49
CA PRO A 802 0.72 -12.38 16.18
C PRO A 802 0.64 -12.64 17.69
N GLU A 803 1.77 -13.07 18.26
CA GLU A 803 1.93 -13.19 19.71
C GLU A 803 2.41 -11.87 20.34
N GLU A 804 3.22 -11.12 19.58
CA GLU A 804 3.65 -9.77 19.94
C GLU A 804 2.44 -8.83 20.03
N GLY A 805 2.39 -7.98 21.06
CA GLY A 805 1.21 -7.15 21.34
C GLY A 805 -0.01 -7.92 21.89
N HIS A 806 0.00 -9.25 21.85
CA HIS A 806 -1.14 -10.10 22.24
C HIS A 806 -0.83 -11.10 23.36
N SER A 807 0.32 -11.03 24.03
CA SER A 807 0.71 -12.01 25.06
C SER A 807 -0.09 -11.90 26.39
N GLY A 808 -0.86 -10.83 26.58
CA GLY A 808 -1.65 -10.60 27.78
C GLY A 808 -2.83 -11.59 27.92
N LYS A 809 -3.14 -12.02 29.15
CA LYS A 809 -4.23 -12.99 29.43
C LYS A 809 -5.60 -12.59 28.85
N LEU A 810 -5.87 -11.28 28.73
CA LEU A 810 -7.11 -10.73 28.18
C LEU A 810 -7.01 -10.32 26.71
N GLN A 811 -5.82 -10.43 26.09
CA GLN A 811 -5.50 -9.95 24.75
C GLN A 811 -5.14 -11.09 23.79
N ALA A 812 -4.70 -12.23 24.32
CA ALA A 812 -4.25 -13.39 23.54
C ALA A 812 -5.28 -13.89 22.54
N GLY A 813 -4.87 -13.91 21.26
CA GLY A 813 -5.65 -14.38 20.13
C GLY A 813 -6.82 -13.47 19.74
N ARG A 814 -6.94 -12.28 20.32
CA ARG A 814 -8.05 -11.34 20.10
C ARG A 814 -7.64 -10.17 19.20
N TRP A 815 -8.62 -9.55 18.55
CA TRP A 815 -8.43 -8.35 17.72
C TRP A 815 -8.74 -7.17 18.61
N LEU A 816 -7.70 -6.42 18.94
CA LEU A 816 -7.74 -5.27 19.82
C LEU A 816 -8.08 -3.99 19.04
N HIS A 817 -8.31 -2.92 19.79
CA HIS A 817 -8.95 -1.70 19.31
C HIS A 817 -8.31 -1.04 18.08
N SER A 818 -7.01 -1.20 17.92
CA SER A 818 -6.21 -0.50 16.91
C SER A 818 -5.45 -1.45 15.99
N ASP A 819 -5.74 -2.76 16.02
CA ASP A 819 -4.98 -3.78 15.28
C ASP A 819 -4.99 -3.57 13.78
N PHE A 820 -6.04 -2.96 13.22
CA PHE A 820 -6.08 -2.65 11.80
C PHE A 820 -4.91 -1.75 11.35
N LYS A 821 -4.29 -1.02 12.27
CA LYS A 821 -3.04 -0.24 12.11
C LYS A 821 -1.87 -0.96 12.79
N ASN A 822 -2.04 -1.39 14.04
CA ASN A 822 -0.90 -1.81 14.86
C ASN A 822 -0.33 -3.17 14.44
N VAL A 823 -1.18 -4.10 13.96
CA VAL A 823 -0.76 -5.41 13.48
C VAL A 823 -0.31 -5.31 12.03
N ALA A 824 0.72 -6.07 11.65
CA ALA A 824 1.28 -6.11 10.30
C ALA A 824 0.23 -6.43 9.22
N LEU A 825 0.37 -5.77 8.06
CA LEU A 825 -0.59 -5.84 6.96
C LEU A 825 -0.97 -7.27 6.53
N PRO A 826 -0.05 -8.24 6.42
CA PRO A 826 -0.41 -9.60 6.02
C PRO A 826 -1.46 -10.28 6.90
N HIS A 827 -1.55 -9.93 8.18
CA HIS A 827 -2.56 -10.46 9.10
C HIS A 827 -3.92 -9.75 8.98
N VAL A 828 -3.95 -8.48 8.57
CA VAL A 828 -5.16 -7.64 8.55
C VAL A 828 -5.66 -7.31 7.14
N GLN A 829 -4.98 -7.78 6.09
CA GLN A 829 -5.33 -7.46 4.70
C GLN A 829 -6.79 -7.76 4.31
N PRO A 830 -7.50 -8.78 4.86
CA PRO A 830 -8.89 -9.03 4.47
C PRO A 830 -9.83 -7.84 4.73
N LEU A 831 -9.59 -7.07 5.80
CA LEU A 831 -10.33 -5.83 6.06
C LEU A 831 -10.13 -4.79 4.94
N PHE A 832 -8.89 -4.56 4.54
CA PHE A 832 -8.55 -3.61 3.49
C PHE A 832 -9.07 -4.07 2.12
N THR A 833 -8.96 -5.36 1.82
CA THR A 833 -9.54 -5.98 0.61
C THR A 833 -11.04 -5.79 0.55
N LYS A 834 -11.77 -5.91 1.67
CA LYS A 834 -13.20 -5.59 1.74
C LYS A 834 -13.47 -4.13 1.43
N MET A 835 -12.72 -3.18 2.03
CA MET A 835 -12.88 -1.75 1.76
C MET A 835 -12.68 -1.42 0.28
N ILE A 836 -11.62 -1.96 -0.34
CA ILE A 836 -11.29 -1.77 -1.76
C ILE A 836 -12.40 -2.30 -2.65
N THR A 837 -12.87 -3.52 -2.39
CA THR A 837 -13.87 -4.19 -3.22
C THR A 837 -15.22 -3.49 -3.13
N GLU A 838 -15.71 -3.22 -1.91
CA GLU A 838 -17.06 -2.67 -1.70
C GLU A 838 -17.21 -1.20 -2.09
N SER A 839 -16.08 -0.48 -2.12
CA SER A 839 -16.04 0.94 -2.51
C SER A 839 -15.51 1.14 -3.93
N SER A 840 -15.19 0.04 -4.64
CA SER A 840 -14.62 -0.01 -5.98
C SER A 840 -13.40 0.90 -6.14
N LEU A 841 -12.42 0.76 -5.26
CA LEU A 841 -11.24 1.62 -5.20
C LEU A 841 -10.14 1.26 -6.22
N ARG A 842 -10.30 0.17 -6.98
CA ARG A 842 -9.43 -0.26 -8.07
C ARG A 842 -9.88 0.33 -9.40
#